data_AF-A0AA89CUS2-F1
#
_entry.id   AF-A0AA89CUS2-F1
#
_cell.length_a   1.000
_cell.length_b   1.000
_cell.length_c   1.000
_cell.angle_alpha   90.00
_cell.angle_beta   90.00
_cell.angle_gamma   90.00
#
_symmetry.space_group_name_H-M   'P 1'
#
loop_
_entity.id
_entity.type
_entity.pdbx_description
1 polymer ?
#
loop_
_entity_poly.entity_id
_entity_poly.type
_entity_poly.pdbx_seq_one_letter_code
_entity_poly.pdbx_strand_id
1 'polypeptide(L)'
;MKLKKSKKGSGLILVIMMFAFLSIVGMAFISMSLSSYKLRTAKSNAKTGLYGAESGIDEAYGIIGNKVDESIKKGNHEVDIFMNKLSEDLISAKNKIYALEKNDDYNSLNEYDVKDIIDEIEKGKNYTYLDDIKSCINIETYRYTHKKDNQQKQYARVYLDDSKVLESQNNIFKDKYTENILQENKGKQLNILEEISNCTFNINKEKPKIDAKIIIDKEEYSNFNDRKDYINKLKQNKKIPIRINSKFKYKGVNKQVKADYIINIPSYNKSYYVKEDNQIVHKNPVFMKAISIDGNMNVGGKVDIDGDVFVVEKDKKDDKKINKYNKEENNADKGIIINNIQSNFKGNVVTDRNFKIKGAENQCTVTGNIFANNVLLDKNATGSKLKVEKNVYTQDDLEIDANGSETEIQGAYYGLNNGEGSPNPGSSSSININAVKNGKANCKLDIKGEGSIIMGTAYADFEKKGEKYQTGESIAVKGNYKAYSIPSDKTPFSKYIFDYYKPIADDETDLVVGLISKDESSKDLNVFEKGKYFKNIVSNKDYKDIFNWDGIDINGVNCIHLGAIYTKENNEVQSNTDSDKFIIDNLNDVFEKIKEFNDEIYNMGEKIEYTNNINYKEVLSNSKKSVDTQLNNIENITEVNDKEDKNVIILRKGNITIESGKLNDKALDINNKNALIIVDGDLNIKGNLDFTGTLIVKGNLNIENGASLTIKYDENVVRSLISQNYGKLKNVFKNNSEEIFDTLNKTQFDMDGHSDIVLNNLIQMKNWKIVK
;
A
#
# COMPACT_ATOMS: atom_id res chain seq x y z
N MET A 1 130.30 91.86 -13.50
CA MET A 1 129.01 92.55 -13.32
C MET A 1 127.92 91.50 -13.04
N LYS A 2 127.37 91.46 -11.81
CA LYS A 2 126.26 90.56 -11.42
C LYS A 2 124.93 91.22 -11.78
N LEU A 3 124.00 90.47 -12.40
CA LEU A 3 122.57 90.82 -12.43
C LEU A 3 121.74 89.56 -12.08
N LYS A 4 120.94 89.67 -11.00
CA LYS A 4 120.03 88.65 -10.44
C LYS A 4 118.79 88.48 -11.35
N LYS A 5 118.34 87.24 -11.57
CA LYS A 5 116.98 86.92 -12.06
C LYS A 5 116.13 86.33 -10.92
N SER A 6 114.94 86.89 -10.66
CA SER A 6 114.00 86.41 -9.63
C SER A 6 113.04 85.34 -10.18
N LYS A 7 112.89 84.21 -9.47
CA LYS A 7 111.93 83.13 -9.76
C LYS A 7 110.54 83.44 -9.15
N LYS A 8 109.63 84.07 -9.89
CA LYS A 8 108.25 84.40 -9.42
C LYS A 8 107.09 83.69 -10.18
N GLY A 9 107.36 82.59 -10.88
CA GLY A 9 106.32 81.85 -11.66
C GLY A 9 106.00 80.42 -11.21
N SER A 10 106.82 79.82 -10.33
CA SER A 10 106.70 78.39 -9.99
C SER A 10 105.52 78.06 -9.05
N GLY A 11 105.09 79.00 -8.20
CA GLY A 11 103.96 78.80 -7.29
C GLY A 11 102.61 78.70 -8.01
N LEU A 12 102.39 79.53 -9.03
CA LEU A 12 101.15 79.52 -9.83
C LEU A 12 101.03 78.23 -10.65
N ILE A 13 102.13 77.76 -11.25
CA ILE A 13 102.17 76.51 -12.02
C ILE A 13 101.88 75.30 -11.12
N LEU A 14 102.43 75.27 -9.89
CA LEU A 14 102.16 74.22 -8.92
C LEU A 14 100.67 74.18 -8.52
N VAL A 15 100.06 75.34 -8.28
CA VAL A 15 98.62 75.44 -7.95
C VAL A 15 97.76 74.95 -9.11
N ILE A 16 98.08 75.35 -10.35
CA ILE A 16 97.35 74.89 -11.55
C ILE A 16 97.51 73.38 -11.75
N MET A 17 98.71 72.81 -11.56
CA MET A 17 98.92 71.36 -11.61
C MET A 17 98.16 70.62 -10.52
N MET A 18 98.10 71.18 -9.31
CA MET A 18 97.36 70.59 -8.18
C MET A 18 95.84 70.63 -8.44
N PHE A 19 95.31 71.71 -9.00
CA PHE A 19 93.91 71.80 -9.43
C PHE A 19 93.60 70.86 -10.61
N ALA A 20 94.50 70.72 -11.58
CA ALA A 20 94.34 69.78 -12.68
C ALA A 20 94.32 68.34 -12.17
N PHE A 21 95.22 67.99 -11.24
CA PHE A 21 95.24 66.67 -10.60
C PHE A 21 93.97 66.41 -9.77
N LEU A 22 93.57 67.36 -8.91
CA LEU A 22 92.32 67.29 -8.14
C LEU A 22 91.08 67.17 -9.04
N SER A 23 91.07 67.86 -10.19
CA SER A 23 89.97 67.78 -11.16
C SER A 23 89.92 66.43 -11.85
N ILE A 24 91.08 65.88 -12.26
CA ILE A 24 91.18 64.54 -12.86
C ILE A 24 90.71 63.46 -11.86
N VAL A 25 91.20 63.53 -10.62
CA VAL A 25 90.80 62.60 -9.54
C VAL A 25 89.32 62.77 -9.20
N GLY A 26 88.82 64.01 -9.10
CA GLY A 26 87.41 64.31 -8.86
C GLY A 26 86.49 63.78 -9.97
N MET A 27 86.86 63.98 -11.24
CA MET A 27 86.12 63.41 -12.39
C MET A 27 86.16 61.88 -12.38
N ALA A 28 87.31 61.26 -12.02
CA ALA A 28 87.42 59.81 -11.91
C ALA A 28 86.48 59.24 -10.84
N PHE A 29 86.41 59.86 -9.66
CA PHE A 29 85.46 59.48 -8.61
C PHE A 29 84.00 59.65 -9.04
N ILE A 30 83.63 60.79 -9.65
CA ILE A 30 82.27 61.02 -10.16
C ILE A 30 81.89 59.99 -11.23
N SER A 31 82.80 59.68 -12.15
CA SER A 31 82.60 58.67 -13.19
C SER A 31 82.42 57.26 -12.60
N MET A 32 83.23 56.89 -11.60
CA MET A 32 83.10 55.63 -10.88
C MET A 32 81.78 55.53 -10.10
N SER A 33 81.34 56.63 -9.46
CA SER A 33 80.06 56.73 -8.78
C SER A 33 78.88 56.65 -9.75
N LEU A 34 78.95 57.33 -10.90
CA LEU A 34 77.92 57.30 -11.94
C LEU A 34 77.80 55.90 -12.57
N SER A 35 78.94 55.25 -12.82
CA SER A 35 79.01 53.86 -13.28
C SER A 35 78.41 52.90 -12.25
N SER A 36 78.77 53.06 -10.97
CA SER A 36 78.21 52.26 -9.87
C SER A 36 76.70 52.46 -9.72
N TYR A 37 76.19 53.69 -9.88
CA TYR A 37 74.77 54.00 -9.88
C TYR A 37 74.03 53.38 -11.08
N LYS A 38 74.58 53.51 -12.30
CA LYS A 38 74.05 52.85 -13.51
C LYS A 38 74.04 51.33 -13.38
N LEU A 39 75.09 50.74 -12.81
CA LEU A 39 75.16 49.29 -12.55
C LEU A 39 74.12 48.86 -11.51
N ARG A 40 73.95 49.64 -10.44
CA ARG A 40 72.98 49.33 -9.37
C ARG A 40 71.53 49.47 -9.86
N THR A 41 71.23 50.48 -10.68
CA THR A 41 69.92 50.64 -11.33
C THR A 41 69.66 49.56 -12.38
N ALA A 42 70.66 49.17 -13.18
CA ALA A 42 70.54 48.03 -14.10
C ALA A 42 70.29 46.70 -13.36
N LYS A 43 71.02 46.44 -12.27
CA LYS A 43 70.78 45.26 -11.40
C LYS A 43 69.39 45.30 -10.76
N SER A 44 68.93 46.46 -10.30
CA SER A 44 67.59 46.64 -9.75
C SER A 44 66.51 46.37 -10.81
N ASN A 45 66.63 46.94 -12.01
CA ASN A 45 65.70 46.69 -13.11
C ASN A 45 65.70 45.22 -13.55
N ALA A 46 66.86 44.56 -13.59
CA ALA A 46 66.97 43.14 -13.89
C ALA A 46 66.31 42.25 -12.82
N LYS A 47 66.44 42.62 -11.55
CA LYS A 47 65.77 41.94 -10.43
C LYS A 47 64.25 42.11 -10.49
N THR A 48 63.76 43.32 -10.75
CA THR A 48 62.33 43.58 -10.97
C THR A 48 61.80 42.82 -12.19
N GLY A 49 62.58 42.74 -13.27
CA GLY A 49 62.22 41.94 -14.43
C GLY A 49 62.12 40.44 -14.12
N LEU A 50 63.01 39.92 -13.28
CA LEU A 50 62.95 38.52 -12.82
C LEU A 50 61.70 38.27 -11.97
N TYR A 51 61.43 39.12 -10.97
CA TYR A 51 60.22 39.00 -10.15
C TYR A 51 58.94 39.09 -10.98
N GLY A 52 58.88 39.98 -11.97
CA GLY A 52 57.74 40.04 -12.88
C GLY A 52 57.58 38.79 -13.75
N ALA A 53 58.68 38.13 -14.13
CA ALA A 53 58.63 36.86 -14.83
C ALA A 53 58.21 35.71 -13.88
N GLU A 54 58.68 35.70 -12.63
CA GLU A 54 58.24 34.75 -11.59
C GLU A 54 56.75 34.89 -11.28
N SER A 55 56.22 36.12 -11.13
CA SER A 55 54.78 36.34 -10.95
C SER A 55 53.94 35.78 -12.10
N GLY A 56 54.48 35.73 -13.32
CA GLY A 56 53.81 35.09 -14.45
C GLY A 56 53.77 33.56 -14.39
N ILE A 57 54.71 32.94 -13.67
CA ILE A 57 54.69 31.51 -13.34
C ILE A 57 53.66 31.26 -12.22
N ASP A 58 53.63 32.11 -11.19
CA ASP A 58 52.66 32.01 -10.09
C ASP A 58 51.20 32.18 -10.59
N GLU A 59 50.96 33.15 -11.48
CA GLU A 59 49.65 33.35 -12.09
C GLU A 59 49.22 32.14 -12.96
N ALA A 60 50.17 31.55 -13.69
CA ALA A 60 49.91 30.33 -14.46
C ALA A 60 49.53 29.15 -13.55
N TYR A 61 50.18 29.02 -12.39
CA TYR A 61 49.78 28.04 -11.37
C TYR A 61 48.33 28.25 -10.91
N GLY A 62 47.93 29.50 -10.65
CA GLY A 62 46.54 29.84 -10.30
C GLY A 62 45.52 29.46 -11.38
N ILE A 63 45.84 29.73 -12.65
CA ILE A 63 44.99 29.36 -13.80
C ILE A 63 44.89 27.83 -13.93
N ILE A 64 46.01 27.11 -13.79
CA ILE A 64 46.03 25.64 -13.83
C ILE A 64 45.19 25.07 -12.67
N GLY A 65 45.33 25.63 -11.46
CA GLY A 65 44.51 25.27 -10.29
C GLY A 65 43.02 25.40 -10.58
N ASN A 66 42.57 26.57 -11.06
CA ASN A 66 41.17 26.79 -11.42
C ASN A 66 40.68 25.80 -12.49
N LYS A 67 41.54 25.44 -13.45
CA LYS A 67 41.19 24.49 -14.51
C LYS A 67 41.08 23.06 -13.99
N VAL A 68 41.95 22.66 -13.06
CA VAL A 68 41.86 21.37 -12.37
C VAL A 68 40.55 21.28 -11.58
N ASP A 69 40.20 22.33 -10.82
CA ASP A 69 38.94 22.40 -10.07
C ASP A 69 37.70 22.25 -10.97
N GLU A 70 37.68 22.99 -12.09
CA GLU A 70 36.62 22.87 -13.08
C GLU A 70 36.52 21.44 -13.65
N SER A 71 37.68 20.80 -13.88
CA SER A 71 37.75 19.45 -14.45
C SER A 71 37.28 18.38 -13.47
N ILE A 72 37.59 18.52 -12.18
CA ILE A 72 37.05 17.66 -11.11
C ILE A 72 35.52 17.78 -11.07
N LYS A 73 34.99 19.00 -11.08
CA LYS A 73 33.54 19.24 -11.07
C LYS A 73 32.84 18.60 -12.27
N LYS A 74 33.39 18.74 -13.48
CA LYS A 74 32.83 18.11 -14.69
C LYS A 74 32.94 16.60 -14.67
N GLY A 75 34.07 16.05 -14.22
CA GLY A 75 34.24 14.59 -14.07
C GLY A 75 33.25 14.00 -13.09
N ASN A 76 33.08 14.63 -11.92
CA ASN A 76 32.11 14.21 -10.92
C ASN A 76 30.67 14.27 -11.46
N HIS A 77 30.31 15.36 -12.13
CA HIS A 77 28.97 15.52 -12.71
C HIS A 77 28.65 14.41 -13.73
N GLU A 78 29.61 14.04 -14.58
CA GLU A 78 29.41 12.99 -15.57
C GLU A 78 29.24 11.60 -14.92
N VAL A 79 29.96 11.32 -13.83
CA VAL A 79 29.75 10.10 -13.05
C VAL A 79 28.39 10.11 -12.34
N ASP A 80 27.94 11.26 -11.82
CA ASP A 80 26.61 11.37 -11.20
C ASP A 80 25.50 11.07 -12.24
N ILE A 81 25.64 11.51 -13.49
CA ILE A 81 24.73 11.15 -14.60
C ILE A 81 24.73 9.64 -14.85
N PHE A 82 25.92 9.03 -14.98
CA PHE A 82 26.08 7.59 -15.16
C PHE A 82 25.36 6.78 -14.07
N MET A 83 25.60 7.12 -12.81
CA MET A 83 25.09 6.36 -11.68
C MET A 83 23.58 6.55 -11.46
N ASN A 84 23.03 7.73 -11.76
CA ASN A 84 21.57 7.92 -11.77
C ASN A 84 20.91 6.98 -12.77
N LYS A 85 21.49 6.84 -13.97
CA LYS A 85 20.96 5.93 -14.98
C LYS A 85 21.12 4.46 -14.59
N LEU A 86 22.28 4.09 -14.05
CA LEU A 86 22.53 2.75 -13.50
C LEU A 86 21.51 2.39 -12.42
N SER A 87 21.19 3.33 -11.53
CA SER A 87 20.17 3.17 -10.49
C SER A 87 18.78 2.92 -11.08
N GLU A 88 18.35 3.72 -12.05
CA GLU A 88 17.05 3.55 -12.72
C GLU A 88 16.91 2.15 -13.34
N ASP A 89 17.95 1.70 -14.05
CA ASP A 89 17.94 0.42 -14.75
C ASP A 89 18.00 -0.77 -13.76
N LEU A 90 18.78 -0.66 -12.68
CA LEU A 90 18.81 -1.65 -11.60
C LEU A 90 17.43 -1.78 -10.92
N ILE A 91 16.79 -0.67 -10.56
CA ILE A 91 15.46 -0.65 -9.92
C ILE A 91 14.40 -1.23 -10.86
N SER A 92 14.44 -0.85 -12.15
CA SER A 92 13.54 -1.38 -13.18
C SER A 92 13.65 -2.90 -13.31
N ALA A 93 14.87 -3.43 -13.40
CA ALA A 93 15.13 -4.87 -13.50
C ALA A 93 14.63 -5.63 -12.26
N LYS A 94 14.93 -5.13 -11.06
CA LYS A 94 14.45 -5.73 -9.80
C LYS A 94 12.93 -5.76 -9.70
N ASN A 95 12.25 -4.67 -10.07
CA ASN A 95 10.78 -4.60 -10.02
C ASN A 95 10.12 -5.59 -10.98
N LYS A 96 10.70 -5.80 -12.17
CA LYS A 96 10.17 -6.78 -13.14
C LYS A 96 10.34 -8.21 -12.67
N ILE A 97 11.51 -8.56 -12.14
CA ILE A 97 11.74 -9.90 -11.56
C ILE A 97 10.76 -10.14 -10.41
N TYR A 98 10.60 -9.18 -9.52
CA TYR A 98 9.64 -9.29 -8.42
C TYR A 98 8.20 -9.48 -8.92
N ALA A 99 7.79 -8.80 -10.00
CA ALA A 99 6.47 -8.97 -10.59
C ALA A 99 6.27 -10.37 -11.22
N LEU A 100 7.32 -10.92 -11.86
CA LEU A 100 7.29 -12.26 -12.46
C LEU A 100 7.26 -13.36 -11.41
N GLU A 101 8.01 -13.23 -10.32
CA GLU A 101 8.07 -14.21 -9.22
C GLU A 101 6.74 -14.38 -8.48
N LYS A 102 5.84 -13.40 -8.57
CA LYS A 102 4.57 -13.36 -7.84
C LYS A 102 3.38 -13.90 -8.65
N ASN A 103 3.57 -14.21 -9.92
CA ASN A 103 2.49 -14.71 -10.78
C ASN A 103 2.38 -16.24 -10.62
N ASP A 104 1.27 -16.74 -10.06
CA ASP A 104 1.11 -18.17 -9.70
C ASP A 104 1.14 -19.13 -10.91
N ASP A 105 0.90 -18.64 -12.12
CA ASP A 105 1.02 -19.40 -13.38
C ASP A 105 2.47 -19.54 -13.88
N TYR A 106 3.43 -18.82 -13.29
CA TYR A 106 4.83 -18.79 -13.72
C TYR A 106 5.65 -19.87 -13.01
N ASN A 107 5.70 -21.06 -13.61
CA ASN A 107 6.44 -22.20 -13.05
C ASN A 107 7.98 -22.05 -13.05
N SER A 108 8.54 -21.11 -13.81
CA SER A 108 9.99 -20.80 -13.79
C SER A 108 10.29 -19.52 -14.57
N LEU A 109 11.10 -18.61 -14.01
CA LEU A 109 11.84 -17.61 -14.79
C LEU A 109 12.75 -18.35 -15.79
N ASN A 110 12.47 -18.26 -17.09
CA ASN A 110 13.27 -18.88 -18.12
C ASN A 110 14.39 -17.92 -18.59
N GLU A 111 15.41 -18.46 -19.28
CA GLU A 111 16.55 -17.67 -19.77
C GLU A 111 16.12 -16.58 -20.78
N TYR A 112 14.95 -16.73 -21.42
CA TYR A 112 14.37 -15.74 -22.33
C TYR A 112 13.74 -14.56 -21.59
N ASP A 113 13.06 -14.76 -20.45
CA ASP A 113 12.49 -13.67 -19.65
C ASP A 113 13.60 -12.77 -19.09
N VAL A 114 14.69 -13.38 -18.62
CA VAL A 114 15.89 -12.68 -18.16
C VAL A 114 16.53 -11.91 -19.32
N LYS A 115 16.59 -12.53 -20.50
CA LYS A 115 17.11 -11.90 -21.71
C LYS A 115 16.23 -10.75 -22.20
N ASP A 116 14.91 -10.84 -22.11
CA ASP A 116 13.99 -9.76 -22.47
C ASP A 116 14.13 -8.57 -21.51
N ILE A 117 14.31 -8.83 -20.21
CA ILE A 117 14.60 -7.76 -19.22
C ILE A 117 15.91 -7.07 -19.56
N ILE A 118 16.94 -7.83 -19.95
CA ILE A 118 18.22 -7.30 -20.42
C ILE A 118 18.00 -6.49 -21.71
N ASP A 119 17.35 -7.06 -22.73
CA ASP A 119 17.07 -6.45 -24.04
C ASP A 119 16.23 -5.16 -23.93
N GLU A 120 15.39 -5.03 -22.89
CA GLU A 120 14.66 -3.78 -22.63
C GLU A 120 15.51 -2.69 -21.98
N ILE A 121 16.51 -3.04 -21.17
CA ILE A 121 17.58 -2.10 -20.78
C ILE A 121 18.30 -1.61 -22.06
N GLU A 122 18.37 -2.42 -23.12
CA GLU A 122 19.01 -2.08 -24.39
C GLU A 122 18.22 -1.15 -25.34
N LYS A 123 16.90 -0.97 -25.14
CA LYS A 123 16.09 -0.13 -26.06
C LYS A 123 16.41 1.37 -25.97
N GLY A 124 17.22 1.80 -25.00
CA GLY A 124 17.80 3.14 -24.90
C GLY A 124 18.90 3.40 -25.94
N LYS A 125 18.61 3.23 -27.23
CA LYS A 125 19.53 3.52 -28.34
C LYS A 125 19.84 5.02 -28.39
N ASN A 126 20.80 5.47 -27.57
CA ASN A 126 21.56 6.74 -27.64
C ASN A 126 22.22 7.15 -26.30
N TYR A 127 22.22 6.30 -25.26
CA TYR A 127 22.90 6.65 -24.01
C TYR A 127 24.42 6.44 -24.10
N THR A 128 25.21 7.45 -23.71
CA THR A 128 26.68 7.50 -23.86
C THR A 128 27.41 6.36 -23.14
N TYR A 129 26.90 5.88 -22.01
CA TYR A 129 27.56 4.90 -21.13
C TYR A 129 26.82 3.57 -21.05
N LEU A 130 26.11 3.19 -22.13
CA LEU A 130 25.28 1.99 -22.13
C LEU A 130 26.10 0.71 -21.88
N ASP A 131 27.27 0.59 -22.50
CA ASP A 131 28.14 -0.58 -22.33
C ASP A 131 28.68 -0.68 -20.90
N ASP A 132 29.01 0.46 -20.28
CA ASP A 132 29.43 0.51 -18.87
C ASP A 132 28.30 0.03 -17.96
N ILE A 133 27.05 0.49 -18.17
CA ILE A 133 25.87 0.04 -17.41
C ILE A 133 25.66 -1.46 -17.54
N LYS A 134 25.74 -2.00 -18.78
CA LYS A 134 25.60 -3.45 -19.04
C LYS A 134 26.60 -4.27 -18.26
N SER A 135 27.85 -3.80 -18.20
CA SER A 135 28.91 -4.51 -17.48
C SER A 135 28.73 -4.49 -15.96
N CYS A 136 27.92 -3.56 -15.44
CA CYS A 136 27.71 -3.38 -14.00
C CYS A 136 26.57 -4.23 -13.43
N ILE A 137 25.57 -4.63 -14.23
CA ILE A 137 24.37 -5.33 -13.75
C ILE A 137 24.49 -6.83 -14.03
N ASN A 138 24.43 -7.64 -12.98
CA ASN A 138 24.40 -9.10 -13.08
C ASN A 138 23.02 -9.65 -12.67
N ILE A 139 22.59 -10.70 -13.36
CA ILE A 139 21.37 -11.46 -13.05
C ILE A 139 21.74 -12.93 -12.87
N GLU A 140 21.51 -13.47 -11.67
CA GLU A 140 21.73 -14.88 -11.35
C GLU A 140 20.41 -15.58 -11.09
N THR A 141 20.21 -16.75 -11.69
CA THR A 141 19.06 -17.61 -11.39
C THR A 141 19.44 -18.73 -10.43
N TYR A 142 18.61 -19.00 -9.43
CA TYR A 142 18.80 -20.10 -8.49
C TYR A 142 17.51 -20.89 -8.27
N ARG A 143 17.63 -22.15 -7.85
CA ARG A 143 16.49 -23.03 -7.55
C ARG A 143 16.35 -23.20 -6.04
N TYR A 144 15.12 -23.08 -5.54
CA TYR A 144 14.81 -23.27 -4.14
C TYR A 144 13.65 -24.26 -3.98
N THR A 145 13.83 -25.25 -3.10
CA THR A 145 12.81 -26.26 -2.80
C THR A 145 12.04 -25.84 -1.56
N HIS A 146 10.73 -25.62 -1.70
CA HIS A 146 9.88 -25.25 -0.56
C HIS A 146 9.68 -26.45 0.37
N LYS A 147 10.01 -26.30 1.67
CA LYS A 147 9.98 -27.40 2.67
C LYS A 147 8.59 -27.99 2.94
N LYS A 148 7.50 -27.27 2.63
CA LYS A 148 6.12 -27.73 2.88
C LYS A 148 5.57 -28.62 1.76
N ASP A 149 5.89 -28.31 0.50
CA ASP A 149 5.21 -28.93 -0.66
C ASP A 149 6.16 -29.67 -1.62
N ASN A 150 7.47 -29.73 -1.33
CA ASN A 150 8.51 -30.34 -2.19
C ASN A 150 8.58 -29.79 -3.63
N GLN A 151 7.91 -28.68 -3.93
CA GLN A 151 7.97 -28.02 -5.23
C GLN A 151 9.27 -27.22 -5.36
N GLN A 152 9.97 -27.39 -6.49
CA GLN A 152 11.11 -26.57 -6.88
C GLN A 152 10.60 -25.30 -7.59
N LYS A 153 10.88 -24.13 -7.02
CA LYS A 153 10.66 -22.84 -7.68
C LYS A 153 12.01 -22.23 -8.08
N GLN A 154 12.06 -21.62 -9.26
CA GLN A 154 13.24 -20.92 -9.80
C GLN A 154 13.08 -19.42 -9.57
N TYR A 155 14.08 -18.81 -8.94
CA TYR A 155 14.14 -17.40 -8.58
C TYR A 155 15.28 -16.71 -9.34
N ALA A 156 15.21 -15.39 -9.46
CA ALA A 156 16.29 -14.59 -10.03
C ALA A 156 16.72 -13.49 -9.07
N ARG A 157 18.02 -13.22 -8.99
CA ARG A 157 18.58 -12.12 -8.22
C ARG A 157 19.33 -11.17 -9.15
N VAL A 158 19.00 -9.89 -9.06
CA VAL A 158 19.76 -8.80 -9.71
C VAL A 158 20.67 -8.13 -8.68
N TYR A 159 21.94 -7.98 -9.02
CA TYR A 159 22.91 -7.26 -8.19
C TYR A 159 23.95 -6.55 -9.05
N LEU A 160 24.75 -5.69 -8.43
CA LEU A 160 25.81 -4.96 -9.10
C LEU A 160 27.16 -5.64 -8.93
N ASP A 161 27.98 -5.64 -9.98
CA ASP A 161 29.40 -5.95 -9.89
C ASP A 161 30.17 -4.70 -9.44
N ASP A 162 30.50 -4.63 -8.15
CA ASP A 162 31.21 -3.50 -7.54
C ASP A 162 32.54 -3.18 -8.25
N SER A 163 33.21 -4.21 -8.80
CA SER A 163 34.47 -4.02 -9.50
C SER A 163 34.26 -3.28 -10.83
N LYS A 164 33.19 -3.62 -11.55
CA LYS A 164 32.80 -3.00 -12.82
C LYS A 164 32.23 -1.61 -12.64
N VAL A 165 31.47 -1.38 -11.57
CA VAL A 165 31.00 -0.04 -11.21
C VAL A 165 32.18 0.88 -10.92
N LEU A 166 33.13 0.43 -10.08
CA LEU A 166 34.33 1.21 -9.75
C LEU A 166 35.21 1.48 -10.98
N GLU A 167 35.37 0.50 -11.87
CA GLU A 167 36.09 0.63 -13.14
C GLU A 167 35.43 1.70 -14.02
N SER A 168 34.11 1.62 -14.20
CA SER A 168 33.32 2.55 -15.01
C SER A 168 33.37 3.98 -14.46
N GLN A 169 33.13 4.16 -13.16
CA GLN A 169 33.23 5.46 -12.49
C GLN A 169 34.62 6.10 -12.69
N ASN A 170 35.68 5.30 -12.52
CA ASN A 170 37.05 5.77 -12.71
C ASN A 170 37.34 6.17 -14.17
N ASN A 171 36.88 5.38 -15.13
CA ASN A 171 37.11 5.64 -16.54
C ASN A 171 36.36 6.91 -16.99
N ILE A 172 35.07 7.01 -16.68
CA ILE A 172 34.22 8.16 -17.02
C ILE A 172 34.79 9.46 -16.39
N PHE A 173 35.18 9.41 -15.11
CA PHE A 173 35.79 10.55 -14.44
C PHE A 173 37.10 10.98 -15.11
N LYS A 174 38.04 10.04 -15.33
CA LYS A 174 39.36 10.34 -15.91
C LYS A 174 39.25 10.86 -17.33
N ASP A 175 38.32 10.33 -18.10
CA ASP A 175 38.05 10.72 -19.47
C ASP A 175 37.60 12.17 -19.51
N LYS A 176 36.55 12.50 -18.76
CA LYS A 176 36.02 13.87 -18.72
C LYS A 176 36.99 14.88 -18.11
N TYR A 177 37.72 14.48 -17.07
CA TYR A 177 38.77 15.29 -16.44
C TYR A 177 39.86 15.65 -17.46
N THR A 178 40.34 14.66 -18.20
CA THR A 178 41.40 14.85 -19.20
C THR A 178 40.92 15.67 -20.39
N GLU A 179 39.72 15.39 -20.92
CA GLU A 179 39.09 16.16 -22.00
C GLU A 179 38.96 17.65 -21.66
N ASN A 180 38.50 17.96 -20.44
CA ASN A 180 38.30 19.34 -20.02
C ASN A 180 39.64 20.09 -19.86
N ILE A 181 40.68 19.45 -19.31
CA ILE A 181 42.03 20.04 -19.21
C ILE A 181 42.58 20.36 -20.61
N LEU A 182 42.37 19.48 -21.58
CA LEU A 182 42.90 19.62 -22.94
C LEU A 182 42.07 20.55 -23.86
N GLN A 183 40.98 21.15 -23.37
CA GLN A 183 40.06 22.02 -24.12
C GLN A 183 39.50 21.37 -25.40
N GLU A 184 39.00 20.14 -25.32
CA GLU A 184 38.35 19.51 -26.46
C GLU A 184 36.96 20.12 -26.72
N ASN A 185 36.86 21.03 -27.70
CA ASN A 185 35.58 21.41 -28.30
C ASN A 185 35.27 20.44 -29.45
N LYS A 186 34.20 19.64 -29.31
CA LYS A 186 33.68 18.78 -30.39
C LYS A 186 33.48 19.62 -31.66
N GLY A 187 34.32 19.42 -32.67
CA GLY A 187 34.21 20.06 -33.99
C GLY A 187 35.36 20.97 -34.42
N LYS A 188 36.41 21.20 -33.62
CA LYS A 188 37.66 21.84 -34.08
C LYS A 188 38.85 20.92 -33.85
N GLN A 189 39.83 20.99 -34.77
CA GLN A 189 41.13 20.35 -34.60
C GLN A 189 41.68 20.77 -33.22
N LEU A 190 42.15 19.81 -32.42
CA LEU A 190 42.87 20.11 -31.17
C LEU A 190 43.96 21.10 -31.59
N ASN A 191 43.85 22.35 -31.15
CA ASN A 191 44.89 23.34 -31.39
C ASN A 191 46.08 22.91 -30.55
N ILE A 192 46.83 21.90 -31.01
CA ILE A 192 48.22 21.69 -30.62
C ILE A 192 48.91 22.93 -31.14
N LEU A 193 48.87 23.99 -30.33
CA LEU A 193 49.48 25.25 -30.65
C LEU A 193 50.97 25.01 -30.63
N GLU A 194 51.51 24.81 -31.83
CA GLU A 194 52.92 25.01 -32.12
C GLU A 194 53.25 26.47 -31.79
N GLU A 195 53.60 26.76 -30.54
CA GLU A 195 54.48 27.85 -30.10
C GLU A 195 54.30 28.12 -28.61
N ILE A 196 55.22 27.59 -27.80
CA ILE A 196 55.63 28.09 -26.47
C ILE A 196 54.71 29.18 -25.86
N SER A 197 53.98 28.84 -24.79
CA SER A 197 53.10 29.78 -24.10
C SER A 197 53.95 30.90 -23.52
N ASN A 198 53.84 32.10 -24.10
CA ASN A 198 54.56 33.28 -23.65
C ASN A 198 53.62 34.13 -22.78
N CYS A 199 53.71 34.01 -21.46
CA CYS A 199 53.13 35.03 -20.59
C CYS A 199 53.93 36.31 -20.81
N THR A 200 53.30 37.36 -21.35
CA THR A 200 53.99 38.62 -21.66
C THR A 200 53.34 39.75 -20.84
N PHE A 201 54.00 40.16 -19.77
CA PHE A 201 53.52 41.26 -18.93
C PHE A 201 54.12 42.59 -19.39
N ASN A 202 53.26 43.59 -19.59
CA ASN A 202 53.66 44.95 -19.94
C ASN A 202 52.91 45.93 -19.04
N ILE A 203 53.64 46.64 -18.17
CA ILE A 203 53.10 47.56 -17.16
C ILE A 203 52.36 48.77 -17.79
N ASN A 204 52.56 49.04 -19.07
CA ASN A 204 51.95 50.19 -19.75
C ASN A 204 50.51 49.93 -20.27
N LYS A 205 49.86 48.82 -19.90
CA LYS A 205 48.44 48.54 -20.23
C LYS A 205 47.66 48.31 -18.94
N GLU A 206 46.52 49.00 -18.80
CA GLU A 206 45.71 49.06 -17.56
C GLU A 206 45.12 47.72 -17.07
N LYS A 207 45.27 46.63 -17.83
CA LYS A 207 45.05 45.25 -17.34
C LYS A 207 46.08 44.30 -17.97
N PRO A 208 46.72 43.40 -17.19
CA PRO A 208 47.54 42.34 -17.77
C PRO A 208 46.66 41.45 -18.67
N LYS A 209 47.05 41.29 -19.94
CA LYS A 209 46.38 40.37 -20.87
C LYS A 209 47.14 39.05 -20.83
N ILE A 210 46.59 38.06 -20.13
CA ILE A 210 47.20 36.73 -20.00
C ILE A 210 46.62 35.85 -21.12
N ASP A 211 47.37 35.66 -22.21
CA ASP A 211 47.10 34.64 -23.23
C ASP A 211 47.80 33.32 -22.83
N ALA A 212 47.30 32.68 -21.77
CA ALA A 212 47.78 31.37 -21.35
C ALA A 212 47.08 30.29 -22.19
N LYS A 213 47.81 29.69 -23.14
CA LYS A 213 47.40 28.50 -23.89
C LYS A 213 48.24 27.33 -23.43
N ILE A 214 47.63 26.17 -23.15
CA ILE A 214 48.34 24.95 -22.73
C ILE A 214 49.13 24.42 -23.93
N ILE A 215 50.43 24.15 -23.75
CA ILE A 215 51.29 23.61 -24.79
C ILE A 215 51.97 22.36 -24.30
N ILE A 216 51.86 21.35 -25.15
CA ILE A 216 52.43 20.03 -24.96
C ILE A 216 53.75 19.99 -25.74
N ASP A 217 54.82 19.49 -25.12
CA ASP A 217 56.17 19.50 -25.70
C ASP A 217 56.25 18.61 -26.96
N LYS A 218 56.80 19.15 -28.05
CA LYS A 218 56.84 18.51 -29.38
C LYS A 218 57.98 17.49 -29.52
N GLU A 219 58.99 17.51 -28.64
CA GLU A 219 60.16 16.63 -28.75
C GLU A 219 59.88 15.18 -28.29
N GLU A 220 58.81 14.94 -27.52
CA GLU A 220 58.30 13.58 -27.22
C GLU A 220 57.30 13.07 -28.28
N TYR A 221 56.93 13.92 -29.27
CA TYR A 221 55.78 13.75 -30.17
C TYR A 221 56.09 13.12 -31.53
N SER A 222 57.35 12.93 -31.90
CA SER A 222 57.69 12.42 -33.24
C SER A 222 57.40 10.93 -33.47
N ASN A 223 56.92 10.19 -32.44
CA ASN A 223 56.74 8.73 -32.50
C ASN A 223 55.28 8.23 -32.39
N PHE A 224 54.27 9.10 -32.35
CA PHE A 224 52.86 8.68 -32.22
C PHE A 224 52.08 8.91 -33.52
N ASN A 225 51.57 7.82 -34.10
CA ASN A 225 50.83 7.82 -35.36
C ASN A 225 49.32 8.15 -35.20
N ASP A 226 48.76 8.16 -33.98
CA ASP A 226 47.33 8.44 -33.71
C ASP A 226 47.10 9.26 -32.42
N ARG A 227 46.19 10.24 -32.47
CA ARG A 227 45.77 11.15 -31.37
C ARG A 227 45.10 10.41 -30.21
N LYS A 228 44.36 9.32 -30.48
CA LYS A 228 43.70 8.51 -29.44
C LYS A 228 44.71 7.80 -28.54
N ASP A 229 45.78 7.27 -29.14
CA ASP A 229 46.84 6.56 -28.40
C ASP A 229 47.56 7.47 -27.40
N TYR A 230 47.72 8.75 -27.74
CA TYR A 230 48.33 9.73 -26.85
C TYR A 230 47.48 10.04 -25.62
N ILE A 231 46.18 10.29 -25.81
CA ILE A 231 45.25 10.54 -24.69
C ILE A 231 45.18 9.30 -23.79
N ASN A 232 45.16 8.11 -24.38
CA ASN A 232 45.19 6.85 -23.63
C ASN A 232 46.50 6.70 -22.84
N LYS A 233 47.65 7.07 -23.40
CA LYS A 233 48.94 7.04 -22.70
C LYS A 233 49.01 8.06 -21.55
N LEU A 234 48.43 9.26 -21.69
CA LEU A 234 48.31 10.23 -20.59
C LEU A 234 47.45 9.67 -19.44
N LYS A 235 46.32 9.05 -19.76
CA LYS A 235 45.44 8.38 -18.79
C LYS A 235 46.17 7.23 -18.08
N GLN A 236 46.93 6.41 -18.82
CA GLN A 236 47.74 5.32 -18.26
C GLN A 236 48.87 5.84 -17.35
N ASN A 237 49.58 6.88 -17.78
CA ASN A 237 50.67 7.50 -17.00
C ASN A 237 50.16 8.38 -15.85
N LYS A 238 48.85 8.63 -15.78
CA LYS A 238 48.15 9.45 -14.77
C LYS A 238 48.72 10.87 -14.63
N LYS A 239 49.34 11.42 -15.67
CA LYS A 239 50.11 12.68 -15.61
C LYS A 239 49.99 13.46 -16.92
N ILE A 240 49.77 14.77 -16.81
CA ILE A 240 49.71 15.72 -17.92
C ILE A 240 50.83 16.76 -17.72
N PRO A 241 51.95 16.66 -18.45
CA PRO A 241 53.04 17.65 -18.38
C PRO A 241 52.69 18.92 -19.17
N ILE A 242 53.01 20.08 -18.60
CA ILE A 242 52.81 21.41 -19.19
C ILE A 242 54.07 22.24 -18.96
N ARG A 243 54.65 22.84 -20.01
CA ARG A 243 55.80 23.74 -19.87
C ARG A 243 55.37 25.19 -20.05
N ILE A 244 55.67 26.05 -19.07
CA ILE A 244 55.34 27.48 -19.08
C ILE A 244 56.61 28.32 -19.22
N ASN A 245 56.59 29.27 -20.15
CA ASN A 245 57.67 30.22 -20.38
C ASN A 245 57.18 31.65 -20.11
N SER A 246 57.56 32.23 -18.98
CA SER A 246 57.18 33.58 -18.60
C SER A 246 58.23 34.60 -19.05
N LYS A 247 57.81 35.63 -19.79
CA LYS A 247 58.67 36.70 -20.30
C LYS A 247 58.20 38.05 -19.76
N PHE A 248 59.11 38.79 -19.13
CA PHE A 248 58.82 40.10 -18.57
C PHE A 248 59.80 41.15 -19.08
N LYS A 249 59.29 42.31 -19.50
CA LYS A 249 60.10 43.44 -19.96
C LYS A 249 59.92 44.64 -19.04
N TYR A 250 61.01 45.09 -18.42
CA TYR A 250 61.02 46.27 -17.55
C TYR A 250 62.13 47.25 -17.94
N LYS A 251 61.77 48.48 -18.29
CA LYS A 251 62.70 49.57 -18.65
C LYS A 251 63.84 49.11 -19.59
N GLY A 252 63.49 48.36 -20.64
CA GLY A 252 64.42 47.86 -21.66
C GLY A 252 65.11 46.54 -21.34
N VAL A 253 65.01 46.02 -20.11
CA VAL A 253 65.56 44.73 -19.69
C VAL A 253 64.51 43.64 -19.87
N ASN A 254 64.84 42.61 -20.68
CA ASN A 254 64.02 41.42 -20.86
C ASN A 254 64.50 40.33 -19.92
N LYS A 255 63.58 39.70 -19.18
CA LYS A 255 63.83 38.50 -18.39
C LYS A 255 62.88 37.39 -18.75
N GLN A 256 63.41 36.16 -18.75
CA GLN A 256 62.64 34.96 -19.07
C GLN A 256 62.90 33.86 -18.05
N VAL A 257 61.81 33.31 -17.51
CA VAL A 257 61.78 32.15 -16.61
C VAL A 257 61.01 31.02 -17.28
N LYS A 258 61.43 29.78 -17.04
CA LYS A 258 60.72 28.57 -17.48
C LYS A 258 60.42 27.67 -16.29
N ALA A 259 59.26 27.02 -16.30
CA ALA A 259 58.89 25.99 -15.32
C ALA A 259 58.04 24.90 -15.99
N ASP A 260 58.20 23.65 -15.54
CA ASP A 260 57.39 22.50 -15.96
C ASP A 260 56.37 22.18 -14.87
N TYR A 261 55.09 22.13 -15.20
CA TYR A 261 54.01 21.67 -14.33
C TYR A 261 53.58 20.26 -14.72
N ILE A 262 53.40 19.38 -13.73
CA ILE A 262 52.81 18.06 -13.91
C ILE A 262 51.45 18.08 -13.22
N ILE A 263 50.38 17.93 -13.99
CA ILE A 263 49.03 17.75 -13.47
C ILE A 263 48.79 16.24 -13.33
N ASN A 264 48.56 15.78 -12.10
CA ASN A 264 48.18 14.39 -11.85
C ASN A 264 46.69 14.18 -12.18
N ILE A 265 46.37 13.01 -12.74
CA ILE A 265 44.99 12.56 -12.98
C ILE A 265 44.55 11.74 -11.77
N PRO A 266 43.64 12.23 -10.92
CA PRO A 266 43.21 11.50 -9.74
C PRO A 266 42.33 10.28 -10.11
N SER A 267 42.27 9.31 -9.20
CA SER A 267 41.24 8.27 -9.25
C SER A 267 39.94 8.80 -8.66
N TYR A 268 38.81 8.29 -9.15
CA TYR A 268 37.51 8.51 -8.55
C TYR A 268 37.39 7.69 -7.25
N ASN A 269 36.88 8.30 -6.19
CA ASN A 269 36.86 7.72 -4.84
C ASN A 269 35.54 7.92 -4.07
N LYS A 270 34.43 8.31 -4.73
CA LYS A 270 33.13 8.31 -4.06
C LYS A 270 32.60 6.89 -3.95
N SER A 271 32.07 6.55 -2.78
CA SER A 271 31.38 5.29 -2.55
C SER A 271 29.90 5.40 -2.92
N TYR A 272 29.31 4.29 -3.33
CA TYR A 272 27.85 4.14 -3.43
C TYR A 272 27.39 3.05 -2.46
N TYR A 273 26.11 3.09 -2.10
CA TYR A 273 25.48 2.00 -1.36
C TYR A 273 24.09 1.69 -1.90
N VAL A 274 23.73 0.42 -1.84
CA VAL A 274 22.41 -0.09 -2.20
C VAL A 274 21.73 -0.58 -0.93
N LYS A 275 20.64 0.05 -0.53
CA LYS A 275 19.84 -0.35 0.62
C LYS A 275 18.58 -1.05 0.14
N GLU A 276 18.30 -2.23 0.69
CA GLU A 276 17.03 -2.94 0.47
C GLU A 276 16.13 -2.70 1.68
N ASP A 277 15.12 -1.84 1.51
CA ASP A 277 14.09 -1.61 2.51
C ASP A 277 12.87 -2.46 2.14
N ASN A 278 12.67 -3.54 2.90
CA ASN A 278 11.48 -4.39 2.75
C ASN A 278 10.28 -3.64 3.36
N GLN A 279 9.36 -3.20 2.51
CA GLN A 279 8.07 -2.65 2.95
C GLN A 279 7.09 -3.81 3.12
N ILE A 280 6.73 -4.07 4.38
CA ILE A 280 5.75 -5.09 4.72
C ILE A 280 4.35 -4.49 4.61
N VAL A 281 3.50 -5.13 3.80
CA VAL A 281 2.06 -4.88 3.77
C VAL A 281 1.42 -5.92 4.68
N HIS A 282 0.79 -5.48 5.75
CA HIS A 282 0.05 -6.36 6.65
C HIS A 282 -1.36 -6.61 6.11
N LYS A 283 -1.92 -7.77 6.44
CA LYS A 283 -3.30 -8.12 6.07
C LYS A 283 -4.30 -7.28 6.86
N ASN A 284 -5.41 -6.92 6.22
CA ASN A 284 -6.52 -6.23 6.87
C ASN A 284 -7.84 -6.89 6.45
N PRO A 285 -8.73 -7.25 7.40
CA PRO A 285 -9.94 -7.99 7.08
C PRO A 285 -10.88 -7.28 6.09
N VAL A 286 -10.86 -5.94 5.96
CA VAL A 286 -11.78 -5.22 5.04
C VAL A 286 -11.52 -5.50 3.57
N PHE A 287 -10.25 -5.70 3.18
CA PHE A 287 -9.88 -5.97 1.79
C PHE A 287 -9.77 -7.47 1.50
N MET A 288 -10.04 -8.33 2.49
CA MET A 288 -10.06 -9.79 2.31
C MET A 288 -11.45 -10.31 1.87
N LYS A 289 -12.36 -9.39 1.53
CA LYS A 289 -13.76 -9.66 1.19
C LYS A 289 -14.10 -9.00 -0.13
N ALA A 290 -15.12 -9.51 -0.82
CA ALA A 290 -15.63 -8.86 -2.03
C ALA A 290 -16.26 -7.50 -1.68
N ILE A 291 -17.04 -7.47 -0.59
CA ILE A 291 -17.76 -6.27 -0.13
C ILE A 291 -17.62 -6.12 1.39
N SER A 292 -17.26 -4.92 1.86
CA SER A 292 -17.25 -4.54 3.28
C SER A 292 -17.98 -3.21 3.48
N ILE A 293 -19.01 -3.17 4.34
CA ILE A 293 -19.93 -2.03 4.50
C ILE A 293 -20.18 -1.71 5.98
N ASP A 294 -20.13 -0.42 6.36
CA ASP A 294 -20.46 0.11 7.70
C ASP A 294 -21.84 0.82 7.76
N GLY A 295 -22.83 0.24 7.10
CA GLY A 295 -24.18 0.77 6.89
C GLY A 295 -25.11 -0.33 6.41
N ASN A 296 -26.02 -0.01 5.48
CA ASN A 296 -26.92 -0.99 4.88
C ASN A 296 -26.52 -1.30 3.44
N MET A 297 -26.81 -2.52 3.00
CA MET A 297 -26.75 -2.91 1.60
C MET A 297 -28.18 -3.06 1.07
N ASN A 298 -28.63 -2.07 0.28
CA ASN A 298 -29.95 -2.03 -0.32
C ASN A 298 -29.87 -2.52 -1.77
N VAL A 299 -30.39 -3.72 -2.02
CA VAL A 299 -30.32 -4.41 -3.32
C VAL A 299 -31.64 -4.26 -4.07
N GLY A 300 -31.75 -3.20 -4.86
CA GLY A 300 -32.87 -2.97 -5.79
C GLY A 300 -32.64 -3.55 -7.19
N GLY A 301 -31.39 -3.71 -7.62
CA GLY A 301 -30.98 -4.32 -8.89
C GLY A 301 -30.26 -5.66 -8.71
N LYS A 302 -29.81 -6.28 -9.81
CA LYS A 302 -29.16 -7.60 -9.81
C LYS A 302 -27.81 -7.60 -9.11
N VAL A 303 -27.52 -8.67 -8.37
CA VAL A 303 -26.19 -8.88 -7.77
C VAL A 303 -25.65 -10.26 -8.09
N ASP A 304 -24.38 -10.33 -8.47
CA ASP A 304 -23.60 -11.56 -8.59
C ASP A 304 -22.22 -11.33 -7.97
N ILE A 305 -22.07 -11.73 -6.71
CA ILE A 305 -20.88 -11.44 -5.90
C ILE A 305 -20.12 -12.74 -5.64
N ASP A 306 -18.92 -12.84 -6.19
CA ASP A 306 -17.96 -13.91 -5.90
C ASP A 306 -16.98 -13.44 -4.82
N GLY A 307 -17.00 -14.12 -3.67
CA GLY A 307 -16.33 -13.73 -2.43
C GLY A 307 -17.28 -13.29 -1.32
N ASP A 308 -16.72 -13.02 -0.14
CA ASP A 308 -17.49 -12.74 1.07
C ASP A 308 -18.08 -11.32 1.08
N VAL A 309 -19.25 -11.19 1.70
CA VAL A 309 -19.97 -9.92 1.90
C VAL A 309 -20.13 -9.67 3.40
N PHE A 310 -19.64 -8.52 3.87
CA PHE A 310 -19.71 -8.10 5.27
C PHE A 310 -20.41 -6.74 5.38
N VAL A 311 -21.54 -6.70 6.09
CA VAL A 311 -22.39 -5.50 6.20
C VAL A 311 -22.81 -5.31 7.65
N VAL A 312 -22.18 -4.37 8.34
CA VAL A 312 -22.51 -4.07 9.75
C VAL A 312 -22.89 -2.62 9.94
N GLU A 313 -23.74 -2.33 10.91
CA GLU A 313 -24.01 -0.93 11.24
C GLU A 313 -22.81 -0.29 11.95
N LYS A 314 -22.46 0.94 11.55
CA LYS A 314 -21.46 1.76 12.23
C LYS A 314 -21.84 2.02 13.69
N ASP A 315 -20.90 1.76 14.59
CA ASP A 315 -21.05 2.11 16.00
C ASP A 315 -21.15 3.64 16.15
N LYS A 316 -22.35 4.13 16.47
CA LYS A 316 -22.54 5.52 16.87
C LYS A 316 -21.88 5.72 18.24
N LYS A 317 -20.73 6.40 18.26
CA LYS A 317 -19.93 6.66 19.47
C LYS A 317 -20.70 7.37 20.61
N ASP A 318 -21.87 7.94 20.34
CA ASP A 318 -22.71 8.64 21.31
C ASP A 318 -23.85 7.80 21.91
N ASP A 319 -24.06 6.57 21.45
CA ASP A 319 -25.21 5.74 21.82
C ASP A 319 -24.96 4.80 23.02
N LYS A 320 -24.04 5.17 23.93
CA LYS A 320 -23.91 4.53 25.26
C LYS A 320 -25.15 4.71 26.15
N LYS A 321 -26.23 5.30 25.63
CA LYS A 321 -27.55 5.45 26.27
C LYS A 321 -28.72 5.03 25.38
N ILE A 322 -28.55 4.09 24.43
CA ILE A 322 -29.75 3.45 23.85
C ILE A 322 -30.33 2.49 24.90
N ASN A 323 -31.41 2.94 25.53
CA ASN A 323 -32.28 2.11 26.34
C ASN A 323 -32.67 0.84 25.58
N LYS A 324 -32.49 -0.32 26.23
CA LYS A 324 -32.82 -1.69 25.78
C LYS A 324 -34.29 -1.89 25.32
N TYR A 325 -35.13 -0.85 25.39
CA TYR A 325 -36.59 -0.88 25.21
C TYR A 325 -37.11 -0.18 23.94
N ASN A 326 -36.31 0.56 23.18
CA ASN A 326 -36.77 1.26 21.95
C ASN A 326 -36.23 0.61 20.65
N LYS A 327 -36.22 -0.73 20.57
CA LYS A 327 -35.60 -1.47 19.46
C LYS A 327 -36.52 -1.76 18.25
N GLU A 328 -37.84 -1.66 18.38
CA GLU A 328 -38.76 -2.23 17.39
C GLU A 328 -39.08 -1.29 16.20
N GLU A 329 -39.23 0.03 16.38
CA GLU A 329 -39.69 0.91 15.27
C GLU A 329 -38.58 1.41 14.32
N ASN A 330 -37.30 1.33 14.68
CA ASN A 330 -36.18 1.89 13.89
C ASN A 330 -35.26 0.85 13.23
N ASN A 331 -35.58 -0.46 13.28
CA ASN A 331 -34.70 -1.55 12.83
C ASN A 331 -35.26 -2.45 11.70
N ALA A 332 -36.50 -2.24 11.25
CA ALA A 332 -37.17 -3.19 10.33
C ALA A 332 -36.47 -3.38 8.97
N ASP A 333 -35.80 -2.35 8.46
CA ASP A 333 -35.08 -2.36 7.19
C ASP A 333 -33.60 -1.94 7.38
N LYS A 334 -32.87 -2.68 8.22
CA LYS A 334 -31.42 -2.55 8.39
C LYS A 334 -30.67 -3.84 8.08
N GLY A 335 -29.42 -3.71 7.62
CA GLY A 335 -28.57 -4.83 7.22
C GLY A 335 -28.53 -4.98 5.70
N ILE A 336 -28.85 -6.18 5.22
CA ILE A 336 -28.88 -6.52 3.79
C ILE A 336 -30.34 -6.68 3.38
N ILE A 337 -30.85 -5.73 2.59
CA ILE A 337 -32.26 -5.66 2.18
C ILE A 337 -32.37 -5.92 0.68
N ILE A 338 -33.00 -7.03 0.31
CA ILE A 338 -33.14 -7.49 -1.07
C ILE A 338 -34.57 -7.22 -1.56
N ASN A 339 -34.69 -6.28 -2.50
CA ASN A 339 -35.94 -5.96 -3.19
C ASN A 339 -35.94 -6.46 -4.65
N ASN A 340 -34.91 -7.19 -5.06
CA ASN A 340 -34.57 -7.49 -6.44
C ASN A 340 -34.90 -8.93 -6.86
N ILE A 341 -35.25 -9.09 -8.13
CA ILE A 341 -35.66 -10.37 -8.74
C ILE A 341 -34.58 -11.46 -8.66
N GLN A 342 -33.27 -11.15 -8.71
CA GLN A 342 -32.22 -12.18 -8.71
C GLN A 342 -30.91 -11.75 -8.01
N SER A 343 -30.52 -12.47 -6.96
CA SER A 343 -29.34 -12.18 -6.15
C SER A 343 -28.51 -13.44 -5.92
N ASN A 344 -27.25 -13.44 -6.35
CA ASN A 344 -26.31 -14.53 -6.15
C ASN A 344 -25.13 -14.06 -5.28
N PHE A 345 -24.93 -14.71 -4.13
CA PHE A 345 -23.79 -14.50 -3.25
C PHE A 345 -23.00 -15.81 -3.15
N LYS A 346 -21.79 -15.85 -3.71
CA LYS A 346 -21.01 -17.10 -3.80
C LYS A 346 -20.07 -17.34 -2.60
N GLY A 347 -19.87 -16.32 -1.76
CA GLY A 347 -19.16 -16.42 -0.47
C GLY A 347 -20.09 -16.39 0.74
N ASN A 348 -19.51 -16.20 1.93
CA ASN A 348 -20.26 -15.98 3.16
C ASN A 348 -20.94 -14.60 3.13
N VAL A 349 -22.14 -14.51 3.69
CA VAL A 349 -22.89 -13.27 3.84
C VAL A 349 -23.07 -12.97 5.33
N VAL A 350 -22.53 -11.85 5.77
CA VAL A 350 -22.40 -11.50 7.19
C VAL A 350 -23.07 -10.15 7.45
N THR A 351 -23.99 -10.09 8.42
CA THR A 351 -24.58 -8.84 8.90
C THR A 351 -24.96 -8.89 10.37
N ASP A 352 -24.74 -7.80 11.12
CA ASP A 352 -25.17 -7.70 12.54
C ASP A 352 -26.64 -7.23 12.68
N ARG A 353 -27.36 -7.17 11.55
CA ARG A 353 -28.76 -6.77 11.42
C ARG A 353 -29.52 -7.84 10.64
N ASN A 354 -30.46 -7.46 9.78
CA ASN A 354 -31.32 -8.41 9.08
C ASN A 354 -30.72 -8.77 7.72
N PHE A 355 -30.74 -10.05 7.38
CA PHE A 355 -30.73 -10.50 5.99
C PHE A 355 -32.18 -10.67 5.55
N LYS A 356 -32.71 -9.72 4.78
CA LYS A 356 -34.14 -9.60 4.50
C LYS A 356 -34.44 -9.65 3.01
N ILE A 357 -35.26 -10.60 2.59
CA ILE A 357 -35.92 -10.59 1.28
C ILE A 357 -37.25 -9.87 1.45
N LYS A 358 -37.43 -8.78 0.71
CA LYS A 358 -38.59 -7.89 0.81
C LYS A 358 -39.44 -7.82 -0.46
N GLY A 359 -38.82 -7.98 -1.63
CA GLY A 359 -39.54 -8.00 -2.91
C GLY A 359 -40.18 -9.37 -3.20
N ALA A 360 -41.28 -9.37 -3.95
CA ALA A 360 -41.93 -10.57 -4.47
C ALA A 360 -41.11 -11.26 -5.57
N GLU A 361 -41.33 -12.57 -5.76
CA GLU A 361 -40.71 -13.39 -6.83
C GLU A 361 -39.17 -13.29 -6.89
N ASN A 362 -38.52 -12.98 -5.76
CA ASN A 362 -37.07 -12.87 -5.66
C ASN A 362 -36.44 -14.27 -5.73
N GLN A 363 -35.33 -14.42 -6.45
CA GLN A 363 -34.52 -15.64 -6.50
C GLN A 363 -33.17 -15.34 -5.85
N CYS A 364 -33.03 -15.66 -4.57
CA CYS A 364 -31.80 -15.42 -3.81
C CYS A 364 -31.06 -16.73 -3.55
N THR A 365 -29.81 -16.81 -4.00
CA THR A 365 -28.91 -17.95 -3.73
C THR A 365 -27.68 -17.48 -2.97
N VAL A 366 -27.37 -18.16 -1.87
CA VAL A 366 -26.15 -17.98 -1.09
C VAL A 366 -25.39 -19.32 -1.07
N THR A 367 -24.22 -19.38 -1.72
CA THR A 367 -23.38 -20.59 -1.74
C THR A 367 -22.56 -20.74 -0.44
N GLY A 368 -22.25 -19.63 0.24
CA GLY A 368 -21.61 -19.65 1.56
C GLY A 368 -22.61 -19.82 2.70
N ASN A 369 -22.15 -19.47 3.91
CA ASN A 369 -23.01 -19.37 5.09
C ASN A 369 -23.69 -17.99 5.15
N ILE A 370 -24.84 -17.92 5.83
CA ILE A 370 -25.43 -16.64 6.27
C ILE A 370 -25.18 -16.48 7.76
N PHE A 371 -24.62 -15.36 8.19
CA PHE A 371 -24.55 -14.92 9.58
C PHE A 371 -25.35 -13.63 9.71
N ALA A 372 -26.46 -13.65 10.44
CA ALA A 372 -27.34 -12.50 10.58
C ALA A 372 -27.85 -12.35 12.02
N ASN A 373 -28.37 -11.18 12.39
CA ASN A 373 -29.23 -11.10 13.58
C ASN A 373 -30.54 -11.85 13.29
N ASN A 374 -31.20 -11.50 12.18
CA ASN A 374 -32.39 -12.21 11.67
C ASN A 374 -32.23 -12.58 10.20
N VAL A 375 -32.89 -13.67 9.79
CA VAL A 375 -33.15 -13.97 8.37
C VAL A 375 -34.65 -13.86 8.14
N LEU A 376 -35.07 -12.98 7.23
CA LEU A 376 -36.48 -12.60 7.08
C LEU A 376 -36.93 -12.74 5.63
N LEU A 377 -38.03 -13.45 5.40
CA LEU A 377 -38.82 -13.35 4.17
C LEU A 377 -40.07 -12.53 4.51
N ASP A 378 -40.00 -11.23 4.24
CA ASP A 378 -41.05 -10.24 4.56
C ASP A 378 -42.38 -10.61 3.90
N LYS A 379 -43.51 -10.17 4.49
CA LYS A 379 -44.86 -10.43 3.95
C LYS A 379 -45.03 -10.06 2.47
N ASN A 380 -44.26 -9.10 1.97
CA ASN A 380 -44.30 -8.67 0.57
C ASN A 380 -43.46 -9.55 -0.37
N ALA A 381 -42.65 -10.46 0.16
CA ALA A 381 -41.79 -11.37 -0.60
C ALA A 381 -42.53 -12.61 -1.13
N THR A 382 -43.80 -12.44 -1.53
CA THR A 382 -44.64 -13.54 -2.01
C THR A 382 -44.00 -14.26 -3.20
N GLY A 383 -44.02 -15.59 -3.19
CA GLY A 383 -43.42 -16.42 -4.25
C GLY A 383 -41.88 -16.41 -4.29
N SER A 384 -41.21 -15.65 -3.42
CA SER A 384 -39.75 -15.57 -3.39
C SER A 384 -39.10 -16.86 -2.90
N LYS A 385 -37.87 -17.09 -3.36
CA LYS A 385 -37.05 -18.23 -3.01
C LYS A 385 -35.73 -17.80 -2.38
N LEU A 386 -35.40 -18.42 -1.25
CA LEU A 386 -34.09 -18.34 -0.61
C LEU A 386 -33.46 -19.73 -0.63
N LYS A 387 -32.33 -19.87 -1.33
CA LYS A 387 -31.51 -21.09 -1.30
C LYS A 387 -30.18 -20.78 -0.63
N VAL A 388 -29.83 -21.56 0.39
CA VAL A 388 -28.53 -21.48 1.07
C VAL A 388 -27.83 -22.84 0.95
N GLU A 389 -26.63 -22.88 0.40
CA GLU A 389 -25.92 -24.14 0.13
C GLU A 389 -25.10 -24.64 1.33
N LYS A 390 -24.81 -23.76 2.29
CA LYS A 390 -24.22 -24.13 3.59
C LYS A 390 -25.20 -23.81 4.72
N ASN A 391 -24.70 -23.26 5.83
CA ASN A 391 -25.44 -23.10 7.07
C ASN A 391 -26.01 -21.68 7.20
N VAL A 392 -27.03 -21.54 8.04
CA VAL A 392 -27.61 -20.25 8.44
C VAL A 392 -27.46 -20.08 9.94
N TYR A 393 -26.89 -18.96 10.38
CA TYR A 393 -26.71 -18.60 11.78
C TYR A 393 -27.51 -17.34 12.09
N THR A 394 -28.30 -17.38 13.15
CA THR A 394 -29.09 -16.25 13.65
C THR A 394 -28.85 -16.04 15.15
N GLN A 395 -28.79 -14.77 15.57
CA GLN A 395 -28.87 -14.38 16.98
C GLN A 395 -30.31 -14.24 17.46
N ASP A 396 -31.24 -14.07 16.55
CA ASP A 396 -32.67 -13.91 16.80
C ASP A 396 -33.40 -14.83 15.80
N ASP A 397 -34.38 -14.41 15.01
CA ASP A 397 -35.23 -15.36 14.32
C ASP A 397 -34.87 -15.65 12.84
N LEU A 398 -35.27 -16.84 12.38
CA LEU A 398 -35.63 -17.09 10.99
C LEU A 398 -37.15 -16.91 10.85
N GLU A 399 -37.59 -15.88 10.13
CA GLU A 399 -39.01 -15.54 9.98
C GLU A 399 -39.45 -15.65 8.52
N ILE A 400 -40.56 -16.35 8.29
CA ILE A 400 -41.17 -16.52 6.97
C ILE A 400 -42.61 -15.98 7.03
N ASP A 401 -42.79 -14.74 6.60
CA ASP A 401 -44.09 -14.07 6.47
C ASP A 401 -44.69 -14.21 5.07
N ALA A 402 -43.83 -14.48 4.08
CA ALA A 402 -44.19 -14.49 2.67
C ALA A 402 -45.03 -15.71 2.25
N ASN A 403 -46.26 -15.48 1.81
CA ASN A 403 -47.08 -16.54 1.22
C ASN A 403 -46.50 -17.02 -0.12
N GLY A 404 -46.52 -18.34 -0.32
CA GLY A 404 -46.01 -19.02 -1.50
C GLY A 404 -44.47 -19.06 -1.61
N SER A 405 -43.74 -18.60 -0.59
CA SER A 405 -42.28 -18.58 -0.63
C SER A 405 -41.65 -19.95 -0.38
N GLU A 406 -40.39 -20.11 -0.77
CA GLU A 406 -39.60 -21.32 -0.57
C GLU A 406 -38.23 -20.97 0.04
N THR A 407 -37.93 -21.56 1.18
CA THR A 407 -36.61 -21.46 1.83
C THR A 407 -35.99 -22.84 1.89
N GLU A 408 -34.83 -23.01 1.27
CA GLU A 408 -34.07 -24.26 1.25
C GLU A 408 -32.67 -24.02 1.81
N ILE A 409 -32.34 -24.70 2.92
CA ILE A 409 -31.03 -24.66 3.56
C ILE A 409 -30.43 -26.06 3.43
N GLN A 410 -29.40 -26.21 2.58
CA GLN A 410 -28.74 -27.50 2.38
C GLN A 410 -27.90 -27.91 3.60
N GLY A 411 -27.33 -26.94 4.31
CA GLY A 411 -26.64 -27.14 5.58
C GLY A 411 -27.58 -27.05 6.78
N ALA A 412 -27.01 -26.79 7.95
CA ALA A 412 -27.72 -26.71 9.22
C ALA A 412 -28.21 -25.28 9.52
N TYR A 413 -29.24 -25.18 10.35
CA TYR A 413 -29.68 -23.91 10.94
C TYR A 413 -29.21 -23.81 12.40
N TYR A 414 -28.61 -22.68 12.75
CA TYR A 414 -28.06 -22.38 14.06
C TYR A 414 -28.70 -21.11 14.61
N GLY A 415 -29.82 -21.25 15.30
CA GLY A 415 -30.44 -20.22 16.11
C GLY A 415 -29.87 -20.22 17.53
N LEU A 416 -29.02 -19.24 17.86
CA LEU A 416 -28.05 -19.38 18.95
C LEU A 416 -28.47 -18.77 20.30
N ASN A 417 -29.49 -17.91 20.33
CA ASN A 417 -29.88 -17.18 21.53
C ASN A 417 -31.08 -17.82 22.24
N ASN A 418 -31.02 -17.95 23.57
CA ASN A 418 -32.01 -18.68 24.36
C ASN A 418 -33.00 -17.81 25.16
N GLY A 419 -32.90 -16.48 25.06
CA GLY A 419 -33.77 -15.54 25.78
C GLY A 419 -33.46 -15.36 27.26
N GLU A 420 -32.47 -16.08 27.82
CA GLU A 420 -32.21 -16.08 29.26
C GLU A 420 -31.71 -14.70 29.77
N GLY A 421 -32.41 -14.13 30.75
CA GLY A 421 -32.05 -12.83 31.34
C GLY A 421 -32.57 -11.60 30.58
N SER A 422 -33.49 -11.78 29.62
CA SER A 422 -34.18 -10.70 28.91
C SER A 422 -35.68 -10.98 28.84
N PRO A 423 -36.57 -10.07 29.28
CA PRO A 423 -38.00 -10.18 29.01
C PRO A 423 -38.34 -9.86 27.54
N ASN A 424 -37.34 -9.53 26.71
CA ASN A 424 -37.53 -9.13 25.32
C ASN A 424 -37.54 -10.37 24.39
N PRO A 425 -38.63 -10.58 23.62
CA PRO A 425 -38.75 -11.58 22.56
C PRO A 425 -37.59 -11.60 21.57
N GLY A 426 -37.05 -10.43 21.19
CA GLY A 426 -35.92 -10.28 20.26
C GLY A 426 -34.55 -10.67 20.86
N SER A 427 -34.56 -11.65 21.75
CA SER A 427 -33.40 -12.28 22.36
C SER A 427 -33.59 -13.80 22.39
N SER A 428 -34.56 -14.34 21.65
CA SER A 428 -34.87 -15.77 21.61
C SER A 428 -34.91 -16.22 20.16
N SER A 429 -33.97 -17.08 19.79
CA SER A 429 -33.76 -17.47 18.40
C SER A 429 -34.58 -18.69 18.02
N SER A 430 -35.67 -18.47 17.29
CA SER A 430 -36.64 -19.47 16.87
C SER A 430 -36.84 -19.46 15.35
N ILE A 431 -37.67 -20.38 14.85
CA ILE A 431 -38.15 -20.35 13.46
C ILE A 431 -39.65 -20.02 13.48
N ASN A 432 -40.00 -18.88 12.88
CA ASN A 432 -41.36 -18.33 12.90
C ASN A 432 -41.99 -18.40 11.50
N ILE A 433 -43.06 -19.19 11.37
CA ILE A 433 -43.81 -19.36 10.12
C ILE A 433 -45.13 -18.60 10.22
N ASN A 434 -45.13 -17.39 9.67
CA ASN A 434 -46.28 -16.49 9.64
C ASN A 434 -47.05 -16.54 8.32
N ALA A 435 -46.43 -17.05 7.26
CA ALA A 435 -47.03 -17.34 5.96
C ALA A 435 -48.09 -18.44 6.11
N VAL A 436 -49.29 -18.08 6.51
CA VAL A 436 -50.39 -19.00 6.80
C VAL A 436 -51.63 -18.62 6.01
N LYS A 437 -52.25 -19.61 5.35
CA LYS A 437 -53.50 -19.48 4.61
C LYS A 437 -54.48 -20.55 5.03
N ASN A 438 -55.70 -20.16 5.43
CA ASN A 438 -56.74 -21.06 5.94
C ASN A 438 -56.25 -21.94 7.12
N GLY A 439 -55.45 -21.35 8.01
CA GLY A 439 -54.91 -22.05 9.19
C GLY A 439 -53.81 -23.06 8.89
N LYS A 440 -53.26 -23.08 7.67
CA LYS A 440 -52.16 -23.97 7.27
C LYS A 440 -50.96 -23.17 6.80
N ALA A 441 -49.75 -23.68 7.06
CA ALA A 441 -48.54 -23.12 6.46
C ALA A 441 -48.70 -23.01 4.94
N ASN A 442 -48.37 -21.84 4.41
CA ASN A 442 -48.45 -21.51 2.99
C ASN A 442 -47.08 -21.07 2.48
N CYS A 443 -46.04 -21.76 2.91
CA CYS A 443 -44.67 -21.63 2.43
C CYS A 443 -44.01 -23.01 2.43
N LYS A 444 -42.82 -23.11 1.85
CA LYS A 444 -41.95 -24.25 1.98
C LYS A 444 -40.70 -23.86 2.76
N LEU A 445 -40.35 -24.64 3.79
CA LEU A 445 -39.07 -24.58 4.48
C LEU A 445 -38.47 -25.98 4.44
N ASP A 446 -37.25 -26.12 3.95
CA ASP A 446 -36.52 -27.40 3.89
C ASP A 446 -35.11 -27.20 4.45
N ILE A 447 -34.82 -27.77 5.61
CA ILE A 447 -33.51 -27.77 6.26
C ILE A 447 -32.95 -29.19 6.20
N LYS A 448 -31.81 -29.37 5.53
CA LYS A 448 -31.26 -30.70 5.24
C LYS A 448 -30.02 -31.06 6.05
N GLY A 449 -29.29 -30.10 6.58
CA GLY A 449 -28.03 -30.36 7.28
C GLY A 449 -28.24 -30.86 8.71
N GLU A 450 -27.49 -31.89 9.07
CA GLU A 450 -27.49 -32.47 10.42
C GLU A 450 -26.89 -31.53 11.48
N GLY A 451 -27.28 -31.72 12.74
CA GLY A 451 -26.73 -30.97 13.87
C GLY A 451 -27.23 -29.54 13.98
N SER A 452 -28.42 -29.24 13.46
CA SER A 452 -29.06 -27.94 13.65
C SER A 452 -29.28 -27.63 15.13
N ILE A 453 -29.22 -26.34 15.49
CA ILE A 453 -29.36 -25.85 16.87
C ILE A 453 -30.44 -24.75 16.88
N ILE A 454 -31.44 -24.85 17.74
CA ILE A 454 -32.50 -23.83 17.91
C ILE A 454 -32.70 -23.56 19.40
N MET A 455 -31.98 -22.57 19.90
CA MET A 455 -31.90 -22.29 21.33
C MET A 455 -33.07 -21.46 21.86
N GLY A 456 -33.93 -20.90 21.01
CA GLY A 456 -35.04 -20.05 21.42
C GLY A 456 -36.42 -20.68 21.25
N THR A 457 -37.44 -19.90 21.63
CA THR A 457 -38.87 -20.22 21.48
C THR A 457 -39.62 -19.03 20.91
N ALA A 458 -40.65 -19.29 20.11
CA ALA A 458 -41.45 -18.25 19.49
C ALA A 458 -42.31 -17.47 20.49
N TYR A 459 -42.64 -16.23 20.13
CA TYR A 459 -43.54 -15.35 20.89
C TYR A 459 -44.73 -14.95 20.04
N ALA A 460 -45.94 -15.16 20.57
CA ALA A 460 -47.17 -14.76 19.91
C ALA A 460 -47.59 -13.34 20.32
N ASP A 461 -47.87 -12.51 19.33
CA ASP A 461 -48.30 -11.12 19.48
C ASP A 461 -49.84 -11.00 19.59
N PHE A 462 -50.31 -10.16 20.54
CA PHE A 462 -51.74 -9.92 20.85
C PHE A 462 -52.01 -8.40 21.00
N GLU A 463 -53.27 -7.95 20.89
CA GLU A 463 -53.65 -6.52 20.88
C GLU A 463 -53.30 -5.77 22.19
N LYS A 464 -53.18 -6.47 23.31
CA LYS A 464 -52.85 -5.85 24.60
C LYS A 464 -51.39 -5.36 24.57
N LYS A 465 -51.19 -4.04 24.50
CA LYS A 465 -49.87 -3.40 24.56
C LYS A 465 -49.07 -3.87 25.78
N GLY A 466 -48.01 -4.63 25.53
CA GLY A 466 -46.89 -4.81 26.46
C GLY A 466 -46.47 -6.24 26.78
N GLU A 467 -47.28 -7.26 26.48
CA GLU A 467 -46.97 -8.66 26.87
C GLU A 467 -47.19 -9.61 25.69
N LYS A 468 -46.09 -10.02 25.02
CA LYS A 468 -46.12 -11.14 24.07
C LYS A 468 -46.23 -12.46 24.85
N TYR A 469 -46.96 -13.43 24.33
CA TYR A 469 -47.04 -14.75 24.93
C TYR A 469 -45.87 -15.61 24.46
N GLN A 470 -44.96 -15.97 25.37
CA GLN A 470 -43.92 -16.95 25.07
C GLN A 470 -44.55 -18.33 24.88
N THR A 471 -44.41 -18.90 23.69
CA THR A 471 -44.82 -20.27 23.39
C THR A 471 -43.79 -21.27 23.92
N GLY A 472 -44.12 -22.56 23.87
CA GLY A 472 -43.19 -23.65 24.11
C GLY A 472 -42.61 -24.23 22.83
N GLU A 473 -42.71 -23.55 21.70
CA GLU A 473 -42.32 -24.03 20.37
C GLU A 473 -40.99 -23.36 19.95
N SER A 474 -39.99 -24.13 19.52
CA SER A 474 -38.78 -23.58 18.87
C SER A 474 -39.00 -23.33 17.37
N ILE A 475 -40.00 -23.99 16.80
CA ILE A 475 -40.46 -23.80 15.43
C ILE A 475 -41.96 -23.63 15.54
N ALA A 476 -42.46 -22.45 15.24
CA ALA A 476 -43.86 -22.10 15.45
C ALA A 476 -44.54 -21.76 14.13
N VAL A 477 -45.77 -22.23 13.96
CA VAL A 477 -46.65 -21.82 12.86
C VAL A 477 -47.73 -20.93 13.42
N LYS A 478 -47.93 -19.77 12.80
CA LYS A 478 -48.93 -18.80 13.23
C LYS A 478 -50.31 -19.46 13.30
N GLY A 479 -50.92 -19.38 14.49
CA GLY A 479 -52.19 -20.03 14.82
C GLY A 479 -52.06 -21.28 15.69
N ASN A 480 -50.89 -21.91 15.75
CA ASN A 480 -50.65 -23.08 16.62
C ASN A 480 -50.71 -22.75 18.10
N TYR A 481 -50.58 -21.48 18.48
CA TYR A 481 -50.79 -21.02 19.86
C TYR A 481 -52.15 -21.46 20.43
N LYS A 482 -53.15 -21.76 19.58
CA LYS A 482 -54.45 -22.32 19.99
C LYS A 482 -54.30 -23.63 20.78
N ALA A 483 -53.21 -24.39 20.60
CA ALA A 483 -52.92 -25.57 21.40
C ALA A 483 -52.98 -25.29 22.91
N TYR A 484 -52.49 -24.12 23.34
CA TYR A 484 -52.45 -23.69 24.74
C TYR A 484 -53.83 -23.35 25.33
N SER A 485 -54.90 -23.46 24.54
CA SER A 485 -56.28 -23.28 24.97
C SER A 485 -57.09 -24.59 25.05
N ILE A 486 -56.49 -25.73 24.66
CA ILE A 486 -57.19 -27.00 24.46
C ILE A 486 -56.90 -27.96 25.63
N PRO A 487 -57.93 -28.50 26.32
CA PRO A 487 -57.73 -29.51 27.36
C PRO A 487 -57.54 -30.90 26.75
N SER A 488 -56.90 -31.80 27.49
CA SER A 488 -56.90 -33.24 27.19
C SER A 488 -56.92 -34.07 28.47
N ASP A 489 -57.16 -35.39 28.36
CA ASP A 489 -57.08 -36.30 29.51
C ASP A 489 -55.71 -36.26 30.21
N LYS A 490 -54.64 -36.00 29.45
CA LYS A 490 -53.28 -35.83 29.98
C LYS A 490 -53.03 -34.43 30.54
N THR A 491 -53.81 -33.44 30.11
CA THR A 491 -53.66 -32.01 30.44
C THR A 491 -55.03 -31.37 30.76
N PRO A 492 -55.73 -31.79 31.83
CA PRO A 492 -57.06 -31.28 32.15
C PRO A 492 -57.00 -29.81 32.61
N PHE A 493 -58.07 -29.05 32.37
CA PHE A 493 -58.18 -27.65 32.76
C PHE A 493 -57.91 -27.40 34.25
N SER A 494 -58.29 -28.35 35.12
CA SER A 494 -58.09 -28.22 36.57
C SER A 494 -56.64 -28.11 37.01
N LYS A 495 -55.67 -28.46 36.15
CA LYS A 495 -54.24 -28.43 36.46
C LYS A 495 -53.55 -27.12 36.08
N TYR A 496 -54.26 -26.19 35.42
CA TYR A 496 -53.66 -25.00 34.83
C TYR A 496 -54.51 -23.75 35.03
N ILE A 497 -53.83 -22.61 35.14
CA ILE A 497 -54.43 -21.27 35.14
C ILE A 497 -54.20 -20.65 33.77
N PHE A 498 -55.20 -19.92 33.27
CA PHE A 498 -55.21 -19.31 31.95
C PHE A 498 -55.12 -17.80 32.04
N ASP A 499 -54.24 -17.23 31.23
CA ASP A 499 -54.20 -15.80 30.96
C ASP A 499 -54.97 -15.52 29.66
N TYR A 500 -55.72 -14.42 29.63
CA TYR A 500 -56.62 -14.11 28.52
C TYR A 500 -56.04 -13.02 27.62
N TYR A 501 -55.97 -13.31 26.33
CA TYR A 501 -55.39 -12.47 25.31
C TYR A 501 -56.39 -12.15 24.20
N LYS A 502 -56.27 -10.98 23.56
CA LYS A 502 -57.07 -10.60 22.40
C LYS A 502 -56.21 -10.66 21.11
N PRO A 503 -56.53 -11.51 20.12
CA PRO A 503 -55.75 -11.64 18.87
C PRO A 503 -55.72 -10.36 18.00
N ILE A 504 -54.60 -10.08 17.32
CA ILE A 504 -54.36 -8.87 16.50
C ILE A 504 -55.20 -8.77 15.21
N ALA A 505 -56.00 -9.78 14.85
CA ALA A 505 -56.60 -9.89 13.52
C ALA A 505 -58.12 -10.11 13.48
N ASP A 506 -58.85 -9.94 14.58
CA ASP A 506 -60.31 -10.06 14.61
C ASP A 506 -60.94 -8.71 14.98
N ASP A 507 -60.96 -7.77 14.02
CA ASP A 507 -61.68 -6.48 14.17
C ASP A 507 -63.20 -6.66 14.34
N GLU A 508 -63.74 -7.86 14.14
CA GLU A 508 -65.18 -8.15 14.20
C GLU A 508 -65.62 -9.00 15.40
N THR A 509 -64.73 -9.46 16.29
CA THR A 509 -65.13 -10.26 17.46
C THR A 509 -64.40 -9.87 18.75
N ASP A 510 -65.15 -9.70 19.85
CA ASP A 510 -64.62 -9.55 21.21
C ASP A 510 -64.08 -10.88 21.79
N LEU A 511 -63.68 -11.84 20.95
CA LEU A 511 -63.20 -13.14 21.40
C LEU A 511 -61.81 -13.00 22.03
N VAL A 512 -61.76 -13.27 23.34
CA VAL A 512 -60.51 -13.49 24.07
C VAL A 512 -60.16 -14.98 24.03
N VAL A 513 -58.87 -15.27 23.84
CA VAL A 513 -58.33 -16.62 23.94
C VAL A 513 -57.67 -16.81 25.31
N GLY A 514 -58.07 -17.84 26.04
CA GLY A 514 -57.37 -18.26 27.26
C GLY A 514 -56.19 -19.14 26.90
N LEU A 515 -54.99 -18.78 27.32
CA LEU A 515 -53.76 -19.57 27.11
C LEU A 515 -53.20 -19.97 28.47
N ILE A 516 -52.73 -21.21 28.61
CA ILE A 516 -52.09 -21.65 29.86
C ILE A 516 -50.91 -20.73 30.22
N SER A 517 -50.87 -20.32 31.48
CA SER A 517 -49.81 -19.45 32.01
C SER A 517 -49.14 -20.07 33.23
N LYS A 518 -49.92 -20.67 34.14
CA LYS A 518 -49.43 -21.24 35.41
C LYS A 518 -49.97 -22.65 35.65
N ASP A 519 -49.29 -23.39 36.52
CA ASP A 519 -49.79 -24.65 37.05
C ASP A 519 -50.83 -24.45 38.19
N GLU A 520 -51.38 -25.55 38.71
CA GLU A 520 -52.34 -25.56 39.82
C GLU A 520 -51.78 -24.96 41.13
N SER A 521 -50.46 -24.86 41.26
CA SER A 521 -49.78 -24.22 42.39
C SER A 521 -49.53 -22.71 42.18
N SER A 522 -50.05 -22.15 41.08
CA SER A 522 -49.85 -20.76 40.66
C SER A 522 -48.40 -20.41 40.27
N LYS A 523 -47.57 -21.41 39.95
CA LYS A 523 -46.22 -21.21 39.43
C LYS A 523 -46.26 -21.00 37.91
N ASP A 524 -45.54 -20.00 37.41
CA ASP A 524 -45.43 -19.75 35.97
C ASP A 524 -44.81 -20.94 35.24
N LEU A 525 -45.42 -21.30 34.11
CA LEU A 525 -44.94 -22.39 33.26
C LEU A 525 -43.70 -21.94 32.49
N ASN A 526 -42.63 -22.72 32.60
CA ASN A 526 -41.42 -22.52 31.82
C ASN A 526 -41.56 -23.07 30.39
N VAL A 527 -40.56 -22.81 29.55
CA VAL A 527 -40.54 -23.24 28.12
C VAL A 527 -40.68 -24.76 27.95
N PHE A 528 -40.08 -25.56 28.82
CA PHE A 528 -40.12 -27.03 28.76
C PHE A 528 -41.50 -27.57 29.14
N GLU A 529 -42.13 -26.99 30.17
CA GLU A 529 -43.49 -27.31 30.60
C GLU A 529 -44.51 -26.96 29.50
N LYS A 530 -44.37 -25.78 28.87
CA LYS A 530 -45.18 -25.36 27.72
C LYS A 530 -44.95 -26.24 26.50
N GLY A 531 -43.69 -26.59 26.18
CA GLY A 531 -43.36 -27.47 25.07
C GLY A 531 -43.93 -28.88 25.25
N LYS A 532 -43.89 -29.42 26.48
CA LYS A 532 -44.51 -30.70 26.82
C LYS A 532 -46.03 -30.65 26.69
N TYR A 533 -46.66 -29.57 27.15
CA TYR A 533 -48.10 -29.37 26.98
C TYR A 533 -48.47 -29.36 25.50
N PHE A 534 -47.76 -28.56 24.70
CA PHE A 534 -47.95 -28.48 23.25
C PHE A 534 -47.84 -29.85 22.58
N LYS A 535 -46.77 -30.59 22.86
CA LYS A 535 -46.57 -31.96 22.37
C LYS A 535 -47.75 -32.87 22.70
N ASN A 536 -48.26 -32.83 23.93
CA ASN A 536 -49.39 -33.66 24.36
C ASN A 536 -50.68 -33.35 23.58
N ILE A 537 -50.94 -32.08 23.31
CA ILE A 537 -52.13 -31.64 22.56
C ILE A 537 -52.00 -32.03 21.08
N VAL A 538 -50.88 -31.69 20.44
CA VAL A 538 -50.68 -31.94 19.00
C VAL A 538 -50.57 -33.45 18.69
N SER A 539 -50.09 -34.24 19.65
CA SER A 539 -50.00 -35.70 19.52
C SER A 539 -51.33 -36.42 19.82
N ASN A 540 -52.36 -35.71 20.28
CA ASN A 540 -53.69 -36.28 20.48
C ASN A 540 -54.41 -36.43 19.13
N LYS A 541 -54.94 -37.62 18.84
CA LYS A 541 -55.65 -37.93 17.59
C LYS A 541 -56.84 -37.00 17.34
N ASP A 542 -57.51 -36.54 18.40
CA ASP A 542 -58.69 -35.66 18.29
C ASP A 542 -58.33 -34.25 17.81
N TYR A 543 -57.08 -33.84 17.98
CA TYR A 543 -56.62 -32.46 17.70
C TYR A 543 -55.51 -32.40 16.66
N LYS A 544 -54.92 -33.54 16.27
CA LYS A 544 -53.77 -33.60 15.33
C LYS A 544 -54.06 -32.88 14.02
N ASP A 545 -55.27 -32.99 13.48
CA ASP A 545 -55.66 -32.38 12.20
C ASP A 545 -55.78 -30.85 12.23
N ILE A 546 -55.81 -30.24 13.44
CA ILE A 546 -55.85 -28.78 13.63
C ILE A 546 -54.46 -28.17 13.34
N PHE A 547 -53.39 -28.91 13.62
CA PHE A 547 -52.02 -28.42 13.56
C PHE A 547 -51.32 -28.96 12.31
N ASN A 548 -51.23 -28.13 11.29
CA ASN A 548 -50.69 -28.53 9.99
C ASN A 548 -49.31 -27.89 9.75
N TRP A 549 -48.32 -28.76 9.51
CA TRP A 549 -46.92 -28.41 9.25
C TRP A 549 -46.51 -28.74 7.81
N ASP A 550 -47.48 -28.91 6.90
CA ASP A 550 -47.23 -29.24 5.51
C ASP A 550 -46.34 -28.17 4.87
N GLY A 551 -45.31 -28.61 4.14
CA GLY A 551 -44.32 -27.73 3.53
C GLY A 551 -43.17 -27.34 4.47
N ILE A 552 -43.25 -27.62 5.77
CA ILE A 552 -42.13 -27.45 6.71
C ILE A 552 -41.46 -28.80 6.89
N ASP A 553 -40.21 -28.88 6.47
CA ASP A 553 -39.38 -30.07 6.52
C ASP A 553 -38.03 -29.74 7.14
N ILE A 554 -37.67 -30.54 8.13
CA ILE A 554 -36.38 -30.48 8.82
C ILE A 554 -35.76 -31.88 8.75
N ASN A 555 -36.09 -32.61 7.66
CA ASN A 555 -35.60 -33.89 7.17
C ASN A 555 -34.78 -34.73 8.17
N GLY A 556 -35.42 -35.20 9.24
CA GLY A 556 -34.81 -36.14 10.20
C GLY A 556 -33.57 -35.66 10.93
N VAL A 557 -33.30 -34.34 10.89
CA VAL A 557 -32.10 -33.77 11.48
C VAL A 557 -32.16 -33.97 12.99
N ASN A 558 -31.14 -34.66 13.53
CA ASN A 558 -30.86 -34.61 14.96
C ASN A 558 -30.57 -33.14 15.32
N CYS A 559 -31.56 -32.49 15.94
CA CYS A 559 -31.56 -31.08 16.24
C CYS A 559 -31.41 -30.89 17.75
N ILE A 560 -30.52 -30.01 18.16
CA ILE A 560 -30.51 -29.49 19.52
C ILE A 560 -31.56 -28.37 19.54
N HIS A 561 -32.60 -28.50 20.35
CA HIS A 561 -33.69 -27.50 20.38
C HIS A 561 -34.19 -27.24 21.80
N LEU A 562 -34.50 -25.99 22.13
CA LEU A 562 -34.95 -25.63 23.48
C LEU A 562 -36.42 -26.06 23.72
N GLY A 563 -37.30 -25.67 22.81
CA GLY A 563 -38.75 -25.89 22.85
C GLY A 563 -39.20 -27.12 22.05
N ALA A 564 -40.46 -27.13 21.65
CA ALA A 564 -41.05 -28.18 20.82
C ALA A 564 -40.74 -27.97 19.33
N ILE A 565 -40.49 -29.06 18.62
CA ILE A 565 -40.29 -29.09 17.16
C ILE A 565 -41.13 -30.18 16.52
N TYR A 566 -41.53 -29.98 15.26
CA TYR A 566 -42.18 -31.02 14.46
C TYR A 566 -41.15 -31.71 13.57
N THR A 567 -41.12 -33.04 13.60
CA THR A 567 -40.23 -33.85 12.76
C THR A 567 -41.06 -34.67 11.77
N LYS A 568 -40.84 -34.43 10.47
CA LYS A 568 -41.60 -35.09 9.41
C LYS A 568 -41.25 -36.59 9.27
N GLU A 569 -39.99 -36.97 9.49
CA GLU A 569 -39.52 -38.36 9.45
C GLU A 569 -40.35 -39.27 10.35
N ASN A 570 -40.59 -38.82 11.59
CA ASN A 570 -41.38 -39.57 12.57
C ASN A 570 -42.87 -39.18 12.58
N ASN A 571 -43.26 -38.13 11.82
CA ASN A 571 -44.60 -37.53 11.85
C ASN A 571 -45.07 -37.23 13.29
N GLU A 572 -44.14 -36.74 14.11
CA GLU A 572 -44.30 -36.55 15.54
C GLU A 572 -43.67 -35.22 16.01
N VAL A 573 -44.27 -34.65 17.05
CA VAL A 573 -43.72 -33.50 17.78
C VAL A 573 -42.77 -34.00 18.87
N GLN A 574 -41.56 -33.47 18.88
CA GLN A 574 -40.55 -33.71 19.90
C GLN A 574 -40.46 -32.49 20.83
N SER A 575 -40.16 -32.72 22.11
CA SER A 575 -40.01 -31.66 23.11
C SER A 575 -39.08 -32.15 24.21
N ASN A 576 -38.22 -31.26 24.71
CA ASN A 576 -37.38 -31.57 25.86
C ASN A 576 -38.15 -31.40 27.18
N THR A 577 -37.86 -32.27 28.15
CA THR A 577 -38.64 -32.37 29.40
C THR A 577 -37.89 -31.94 30.65
N ASP A 578 -36.58 -31.68 30.54
CA ASP A 578 -35.70 -31.37 31.67
C ASP A 578 -34.63 -30.35 31.23
N SER A 579 -34.63 -29.18 31.88
CA SER A 579 -33.70 -28.08 31.60
C SER A 579 -32.26 -28.42 31.93
N ASP A 580 -32.03 -29.11 33.04
CA ASP A 580 -30.68 -29.32 33.59
C ASP A 580 -29.92 -30.34 32.73
N LYS A 581 -30.64 -31.38 32.29
CA LYS A 581 -30.11 -32.37 31.35
C LYS A 581 -29.82 -31.77 29.98
N PHE A 582 -30.72 -30.94 29.45
CA PHE A 582 -30.54 -30.30 28.14
C PHE A 582 -29.29 -29.41 28.10
N ILE A 583 -29.06 -28.64 29.16
CA ILE A 583 -27.89 -27.77 29.29
C ILE A 583 -26.60 -28.61 29.32
N ILE A 584 -26.50 -29.63 30.19
CA ILE A 584 -25.28 -30.43 30.34
C ILE A 584 -24.86 -31.13 29.04
N ASP A 585 -25.81 -31.70 28.32
CA ASP A 585 -25.51 -32.57 27.17
C ASP A 585 -25.11 -31.77 25.90
N ASN A 586 -25.56 -30.52 25.77
CA ASN A 586 -25.47 -29.77 24.50
C ASN A 586 -24.60 -28.51 24.55
N LEU A 587 -24.13 -28.10 25.74
CA LEU A 587 -23.42 -26.82 25.94
C LEU A 587 -22.19 -26.63 25.04
N ASN A 588 -21.39 -27.69 24.83
CA ASN A 588 -20.16 -27.59 24.04
C ASN A 588 -20.44 -27.31 22.56
N ASP A 589 -21.42 -28.01 21.96
CA ASP A 589 -21.76 -27.85 20.55
C ASP A 589 -22.35 -26.45 20.28
N VAL A 590 -23.23 -25.98 21.18
CA VAL A 590 -23.77 -24.62 21.13
C VAL A 590 -22.65 -23.58 21.23
N PHE A 591 -21.70 -23.79 22.14
CA PHE A 591 -20.59 -22.86 22.36
C PHE A 591 -19.68 -22.73 21.14
N GLU A 592 -19.34 -23.84 20.48
CA GLU A 592 -18.55 -23.78 19.24
C GLU A 592 -19.26 -22.99 18.13
N LYS A 593 -20.58 -23.13 17.99
CA LYS A 593 -21.35 -22.36 17.00
C LYS A 593 -21.47 -20.88 17.36
N ILE A 594 -21.51 -20.54 18.64
CA ILE A 594 -21.41 -19.13 19.09
C ILE A 594 -20.04 -18.53 18.75
N LYS A 595 -18.94 -19.28 18.90
CA LYS A 595 -17.61 -18.81 18.49
C LYS A 595 -17.55 -18.54 17.00
N GLU A 596 -18.01 -19.49 16.17
CA GLU A 596 -18.07 -19.33 14.71
C GLU A 596 -18.85 -18.07 14.32
N PHE A 597 -20.02 -17.84 14.92
CA PHE A 597 -20.80 -16.62 14.69
C PHE A 597 -20.01 -15.36 15.08
N ASN A 598 -19.34 -15.38 16.23
CA ASN A 598 -18.64 -14.22 16.75
C ASN A 598 -17.39 -13.86 15.94
N ASP A 599 -16.65 -14.86 15.48
CA ASP A 599 -15.51 -14.68 14.59
C ASP A 599 -15.93 -13.94 13.31
N GLU A 600 -17.04 -14.36 12.69
CA GLU A 600 -17.53 -13.75 11.45
C GLU A 600 -18.09 -12.33 11.68
N ILE A 601 -18.96 -12.14 12.68
CA ILE A 601 -19.70 -10.89 12.90
C ILE A 601 -18.87 -9.82 13.61
N TYR A 602 -18.19 -10.17 14.70
CA TYR A 602 -17.49 -9.19 15.54
C TYR A 602 -16.00 -9.10 15.20
N ASN A 603 -15.42 -10.13 14.58
CA ASN A 603 -14.00 -10.16 14.22
C ASN A 603 -13.75 -10.16 12.70
N MET A 604 -14.78 -9.94 11.88
CA MET A 604 -14.70 -9.90 10.41
C MET A 604 -14.12 -11.18 9.77
N GLY A 605 -14.33 -12.34 10.39
CA GLY A 605 -13.85 -13.65 9.96
C GLY A 605 -12.48 -14.03 10.51
N GLU A 606 -11.86 -13.20 11.35
CA GLU A 606 -10.62 -13.57 12.04
C GLU A 606 -10.93 -14.42 13.28
N LYS A 607 -10.29 -15.59 13.36
CA LYS A 607 -10.47 -16.53 14.47
C LYS A 607 -9.78 -16.01 15.74
N ILE A 608 -10.50 -16.01 16.84
CA ILE A 608 -9.95 -15.67 18.16
C ILE A 608 -9.77 -16.91 19.03
N GLU A 609 -8.64 -17.02 19.71
CA GLU A 609 -8.47 -18.03 20.76
C GLU A 609 -9.29 -17.67 22.00
N TYR A 610 -10.31 -18.48 22.28
CA TYR A 610 -11.10 -18.37 23.50
C TYR A 610 -10.44 -19.17 24.62
N THR A 611 -10.09 -18.53 25.74
CA THR A 611 -9.58 -19.26 26.91
C THR A 611 -10.71 -20.04 27.60
N ASN A 612 -10.40 -21.24 28.09
CA ASN A 612 -11.36 -22.25 28.59
C ASN A 612 -12.25 -21.83 29.78
N ASN A 613 -12.13 -20.58 30.29
CA ASN A 613 -12.88 -20.07 31.44
C ASN A 613 -13.89 -18.97 31.09
N ILE A 614 -14.11 -18.66 29.80
CA ILE A 614 -15.04 -17.60 29.40
C ILE A 614 -16.48 -18.10 29.58
N ASN A 615 -17.21 -17.44 30.48
CA ASN A 615 -18.65 -17.58 30.65
C ASN A 615 -19.34 -17.41 29.29
N TYR A 616 -20.35 -18.21 28.95
CA TYR A 616 -21.15 -18.09 27.72
C TYR A 616 -21.65 -16.66 27.44
N LYS A 617 -21.75 -15.82 28.49
CA LYS A 617 -22.12 -14.39 28.43
C LYS A 617 -21.00 -13.41 28.06
N GLU A 618 -19.72 -13.80 28.19
CA GLU A 618 -18.55 -12.91 28.04
C GLU A 618 -17.85 -13.03 26.68
N VAL A 619 -18.37 -13.83 25.74
CA VAL A 619 -17.78 -14.02 24.40
C VAL A 619 -17.92 -12.75 23.52
N LEU A 620 -18.42 -11.62 24.05
CA LEU A 620 -18.67 -10.40 23.30
C LEU A 620 -17.96 -9.15 23.84
N SER A 621 -17.07 -8.64 22.98
CA SER A 621 -16.72 -7.23 22.76
C SER A 621 -15.86 -6.50 23.79
N ASN A 622 -14.54 -6.51 23.57
CA ASN A 622 -13.72 -5.34 23.90
C ASN A 622 -13.66 -4.34 22.73
N SER A 623 -13.97 -4.77 21.49
CA SER A 623 -14.21 -3.88 20.33
C SER A 623 -14.76 -4.69 19.14
N LYS A 624 -15.91 -4.30 18.56
CA LYS A 624 -16.43 -4.86 17.31
C LYS A 624 -15.59 -4.33 16.13
N LYS A 625 -15.08 -5.22 15.27
CA LYS A 625 -14.42 -4.83 14.02
C LYS A 625 -15.47 -4.41 12.99
N SER A 626 -15.12 -3.41 12.19
CA SER A 626 -15.98 -2.72 11.23
C SER A 626 -15.09 -1.93 10.25
N VAL A 627 -15.61 -1.50 9.11
CA VAL A 627 -14.88 -0.66 8.16
C VAL A 627 -14.31 0.61 8.83
N ASP A 628 -15.05 1.29 9.70
CA ASP A 628 -14.60 2.48 10.45
C ASP A 628 -13.46 2.18 11.44
N THR A 629 -13.48 0.99 12.06
CA THR A 629 -12.37 0.57 12.94
C THR A 629 -11.14 0.11 12.15
N GLN A 630 -11.28 -0.29 10.89
CA GLN A 630 -10.19 -0.76 10.05
C GLN A 630 -9.64 0.30 9.08
N LEU A 631 -10.36 1.41 8.87
CA LEU A 631 -9.94 2.50 8.00
C LEU A 631 -9.67 3.80 8.78
N ASN A 632 -8.63 4.53 8.38
CA ASN A 632 -8.47 5.94 8.74
C ASN A 632 -9.48 6.82 7.97
N ASN A 633 -9.57 8.10 8.35
CA ASN A 633 -10.38 9.06 7.60
C ASN A 633 -9.76 9.30 6.22
N ILE A 634 -10.58 9.26 5.18
CA ILE A 634 -10.13 9.52 3.81
C ILE A 634 -10.21 11.03 3.59
N GLU A 635 -9.09 11.73 3.71
CA GLU A 635 -9.07 13.20 3.56
C GLU A 635 -8.97 13.66 2.09
N ASN A 636 -8.46 12.81 1.19
CA ASN A 636 -8.19 13.17 -0.21
C ASN A 636 -8.89 12.23 -1.21
N ILE A 637 -9.48 12.82 -2.24
CA ILE A 637 -9.93 12.13 -3.44
C ILE A 637 -8.69 11.65 -4.21
N THR A 638 -8.47 10.35 -4.31
CA THR A 638 -7.38 9.79 -5.12
C THR A 638 -7.92 8.78 -6.09
N GLU A 639 -7.60 9.00 -7.37
CA GLU A 639 -7.86 8.06 -8.45
C GLU A 639 -6.55 7.69 -9.11
N VAL A 640 -6.33 6.41 -9.29
CA VAL A 640 -5.17 5.91 -10.01
C VAL A 640 -5.67 4.97 -11.07
N ASN A 641 -5.31 5.30 -12.31
CA ASN A 641 -5.42 4.39 -13.42
C ASN A 641 -4.00 4.05 -13.88
N ASP A 642 -3.73 2.78 -14.12
CA ASP A 642 -2.45 2.38 -14.69
C ASP A 642 -2.38 2.76 -16.18
N LYS A 643 -1.17 2.85 -16.74
CA LYS A 643 -0.91 3.20 -18.15
C LYS A 643 -1.58 2.24 -19.14
N GLU A 644 -1.82 0.99 -18.73
CA GLU A 644 -2.51 -0.03 -19.53
C GLU A 644 -4.05 -0.04 -19.35
N ASP A 645 -4.61 0.85 -18.54
CA ASP A 645 -6.07 0.99 -18.33
C ASP A 645 -6.75 -0.26 -17.73
N LYS A 646 -5.98 -1.18 -17.12
CA LYS A 646 -6.46 -2.45 -16.54
C LYS A 646 -6.79 -2.39 -15.04
N ASN A 647 -6.14 -1.49 -14.29
CA ASN A 647 -6.22 -1.40 -12.84
C ASN A 647 -6.77 -0.03 -12.41
N VAL A 648 -7.80 -0.03 -11.57
CA VAL A 648 -8.49 1.17 -11.11
C VAL A 648 -8.51 1.22 -9.58
N ILE A 649 -8.03 2.32 -9.01
CA ILE A 649 -8.10 2.54 -7.57
C ILE A 649 -8.87 3.81 -7.30
N ILE A 650 -9.94 3.69 -6.52
CA ILE A 650 -10.85 4.78 -6.18
C ILE A 650 -10.85 4.94 -4.66
N LEU A 651 -10.40 6.10 -4.18
CA LEU A 651 -10.55 6.53 -2.79
C LEU A 651 -11.31 7.85 -2.79
N ARG A 652 -12.54 7.82 -2.29
CA ARG A 652 -13.45 8.97 -2.35
C ARG A 652 -14.11 9.19 -0.98
N LYS A 653 -14.34 10.45 -0.64
CA LYS A 653 -15.11 10.88 0.53
C LYS A 653 -16.42 11.50 0.08
N GLY A 654 -17.47 11.30 0.86
CA GLY A 654 -18.81 11.79 0.58
C GLY A 654 -19.65 10.76 -0.17
N ASN A 655 -20.87 11.16 -0.55
CA ASN A 655 -21.80 10.28 -1.23
C ASN A 655 -21.45 10.19 -2.71
N ILE A 656 -21.20 8.99 -3.20
CA ILE A 656 -20.70 8.72 -4.55
C ILE A 656 -21.78 8.02 -5.36
N THR A 657 -21.82 8.30 -6.66
CA THR A 657 -22.63 7.56 -7.62
C THR A 657 -21.74 7.03 -8.74
N ILE A 658 -21.88 5.74 -9.04
CA ILE A 658 -21.29 5.09 -10.21
C ILE A 658 -22.45 4.75 -11.15
N GLU A 659 -22.43 5.33 -12.35
CA GLU A 659 -23.42 5.10 -13.38
C GLU A 659 -22.80 4.35 -14.57
N SER A 660 -23.25 3.12 -14.79
CA SER A 660 -22.78 2.24 -15.87
C SER A 660 -21.26 2.14 -15.96
N GLY A 661 -20.62 1.87 -14.81
CA GLY A 661 -19.17 1.76 -14.67
C GLY A 661 -18.43 3.10 -14.58
N LYS A 662 -19.12 4.24 -14.72
CA LYS A 662 -18.48 5.57 -14.75
C LYS A 662 -18.78 6.36 -13.49
N LEU A 663 -17.76 7.03 -12.96
CA LEU A 663 -17.92 7.97 -11.85
C LEU A 663 -18.44 9.32 -12.39
N ASN A 664 -19.50 9.89 -11.79
CA ASN A 664 -20.24 11.07 -12.29
C ASN A 664 -19.40 12.30 -12.73
N ASP A 665 -18.15 12.41 -12.27
CA ASP A 665 -17.30 13.57 -12.55
C ASP A 665 -16.24 13.34 -13.64
N LYS A 666 -16.05 12.10 -14.14
CA LYS A 666 -14.92 11.75 -15.04
C LYS A 666 -15.20 10.59 -16.01
N ALA A 667 -14.47 10.57 -17.11
CA ALA A 667 -14.45 9.50 -18.12
C ALA A 667 -13.66 8.24 -17.68
N LEU A 668 -13.65 7.91 -16.38
CA LEU A 668 -13.02 6.70 -15.88
C LEU A 668 -14.06 5.56 -15.89
N ASP A 669 -13.83 4.57 -16.76
CA ASP A 669 -14.64 3.35 -16.81
C ASP A 669 -14.02 2.27 -15.92
N ILE A 670 -14.82 1.67 -15.05
CA ILE A 670 -14.44 0.62 -14.11
C ILE A 670 -14.77 -0.76 -14.67
N ASN A 671 -15.69 -0.86 -15.64
CA ASN A 671 -16.22 -2.13 -16.09
C ASN A 671 -15.15 -3.05 -16.70
N ASN A 672 -15.16 -4.32 -16.30
CA ASN A 672 -14.23 -5.38 -16.71
C ASN A 672 -12.76 -5.11 -16.33
N LYS A 673 -12.52 -4.33 -15.28
CA LYS A 673 -11.16 -4.01 -14.79
C LYS A 673 -10.90 -4.62 -13.42
N ASN A 674 -9.64 -4.60 -13.02
CA ASN A 674 -9.26 -4.86 -11.64
C ASN A 674 -9.48 -3.59 -10.82
N ALA A 675 -10.29 -3.63 -9.75
CA ALA A 675 -10.59 -2.43 -8.99
C ALA A 675 -10.56 -2.58 -7.47
N LEU A 676 -9.99 -1.55 -6.82
CA LEU A 676 -10.10 -1.31 -5.38
C LEU A 676 -10.92 -0.04 -5.19
N ILE A 677 -12.15 -0.18 -4.70
CA ILE A 677 -13.07 0.94 -4.52
C ILE A 677 -13.30 1.16 -3.02
N ILE A 678 -12.90 2.32 -2.51
CA ILE A 678 -13.07 2.71 -1.10
C ILE A 678 -13.83 4.04 -1.02
N VAL A 679 -15.00 4.02 -0.38
CA VAL A 679 -15.88 5.19 -0.23
C VAL A 679 -16.11 5.51 1.25
N ASP A 680 -15.66 6.70 1.68
CA ASP A 680 -15.94 7.28 2.99
C ASP A 680 -17.27 8.08 2.94
N GLY A 681 -18.38 7.37 2.77
CA GLY A 681 -19.73 7.88 2.57
C GLY A 681 -20.65 6.81 1.97
N ASP A 682 -21.83 7.22 1.50
CA ASP A 682 -22.75 6.31 0.78
C ASP A 682 -22.29 6.08 -0.66
N LEU A 683 -22.54 4.89 -1.22
CA LEU A 683 -22.32 4.56 -2.63
C LEU A 683 -23.63 4.16 -3.30
N ASN A 684 -24.00 4.87 -4.36
CA ASN A 684 -25.15 4.54 -5.21
C ASN A 684 -24.66 3.96 -6.55
N ILE A 685 -25.19 2.81 -6.95
CA ILE A 685 -24.88 2.16 -8.23
C ILE A 685 -26.11 2.26 -9.12
N LYS A 686 -25.91 2.86 -10.30
CA LYS A 686 -26.87 3.00 -11.39
C LYS A 686 -26.36 2.24 -12.60
N GLY A 687 -27.20 1.46 -13.27
CA GLY A 687 -26.75 0.65 -14.41
C GLY A 687 -25.74 -0.45 -14.04
N ASN A 688 -24.95 -0.91 -15.01
CA ASN A 688 -24.03 -2.03 -14.81
C ASN A 688 -22.67 -1.62 -14.23
N LEU A 689 -22.26 -2.28 -13.15
CA LEU A 689 -20.93 -2.22 -12.57
C LEU A 689 -20.37 -3.65 -12.43
N ASP A 690 -19.29 -3.95 -13.14
CA ASP A 690 -18.64 -5.26 -13.19
C ASP A 690 -17.11 -5.11 -13.05
N PHE A 691 -16.50 -5.70 -12.03
CA PHE A 691 -15.05 -5.66 -11.85
C PHE A 691 -14.51 -6.83 -11.01
N THR A 692 -13.21 -7.07 -11.12
CA THR A 692 -12.48 -8.01 -10.25
C THR A 692 -11.76 -7.25 -9.13
N GLY A 693 -11.99 -7.57 -7.87
CA GLY A 693 -11.34 -6.90 -6.74
C GLY A 693 -12.26 -6.76 -5.52
N THR A 694 -12.21 -5.60 -4.86
CA THR A 694 -12.91 -5.39 -3.57
C THR A 694 -13.57 -4.00 -3.48
N LEU A 695 -14.73 -3.97 -2.82
CA LEU A 695 -15.53 -2.78 -2.56
C LEU A 695 -15.67 -2.53 -1.06
N ILE A 696 -15.26 -1.36 -0.60
CA ILE A 696 -15.27 -0.98 0.82
C ILE A 696 -16.03 0.34 0.98
N VAL A 697 -17.09 0.36 1.79
CA VAL A 697 -17.99 1.52 1.93
C VAL A 697 -18.24 1.80 3.41
N LYS A 698 -17.96 3.03 3.88
CA LYS A 698 -18.23 3.41 5.28
C LYS A 698 -19.70 3.80 5.56
N GLY A 699 -20.47 4.08 4.51
CA GLY A 699 -21.91 4.37 4.58
C GLY A 699 -22.74 3.23 4.01
N ASN A 700 -23.86 3.55 3.38
CA ASN A 700 -24.75 2.59 2.73
C ASN A 700 -24.30 2.29 1.30
N LEU A 701 -24.52 1.05 0.85
CA LEU A 701 -24.47 0.68 -0.56
C LEU A 701 -25.90 0.55 -1.10
N ASN A 702 -26.25 1.36 -2.10
CA ASN A 702 -27.56 1.32 -2.75
C ASN A 702 -27.39 0.89 -4.21
N ILE A 703 -27.98 -0.23 -4.59
CA ILE A 703 -28.01 -0.71 -5.97
C ILE A 703 -29.42 -0.45 -6.50
N GLU A 704 -29.56 0.48 -7.45
CA GLU A 704 -30.88 0.92 -7.92
C GLU A 704 -31.64 -0.17 -8.70
N ASN A 705 -32.95 -0.03 -8.79
CA ASN A 705 -33.76 -0.92 -9.62
C ASN A 705 -33.32 -0.84 -11.09
N GLY A 706 -33.12 -1.99 -11.73
CA GLY A 706 -32.58 -2.10 -13.08
C GLY A 706 -31.05 -2.01 -13.19
N ALA A 707 -30.33 -1.72 -12.10
CA ALA A 707 -28.87 -1.80 -12.05
C ALA A 707 -28.38 -3.26 -11.93
N SER A 708 -27.09 -3.48 -12.16
CA SER A 708 -26.41 -4.76 -11.89
C SER A 708 -25.04 -4.52 -11.28
N LEU A 709 -24.74 -5.25 -10.21
CA LEU A 709 -23.43 -5.29 -9.58
C LEU A 709 -22.85 -6.69 -9.66
N THR A 710 -21.76 -6.84 -10.39
CA THR A 710 -20.96 -8.06 -10.47
C THR A 710 -19.59 -7.78 -9.87
N ILE A 711 -19.17 -8.58 -8.90
CA ILE A 711 -17.83 -8.49 -8.31
C ILE A 711 -17.22 -9.87 -8.31
N LYS A 712 -16.00 -10.00 -8.83
CA LYS A 712 -15.15 -11.18 -8.65
C LYS A 712 -14.03 -10.87 -7.67
N TYR A 713 -14.08 -11.41 -6.47
CA TYR A 713 -12.96 -11.30 -5.54
C TYR A 713 -11.82 -12.23 -5.94
N ASP A 714 -10.61 -11.69 -6.03
CA ASP A 714 -9.38 -12.43 -6.29
C ASP A 714 -8.27 -11.85 -5.39
N GLU A 715 -7.77 -12.67 -4.46
CA GLU A 715 -6.78 -12.23 -3.48
C GLU A 715 -5.49 -11.74 -4.15
N ASN A 716 -5.05 -12.38 -5.24
CA ASN A 716 -3.83 -12.00 -5.95
C ASN A 716 -3.99 -10.64 -6.64
N VAL A 717 -5.17 -10.39 -7.22
CA VAL A 717 -5.51 -9.08 -7.80
C VAL A 717 -5.54 -7.99 -6.73
N VAL A 718 -6.23 -8.21 -5.61
CA VAL A 718 -6.31 -7.24 -4.51
C VAL A 718 -4.92 -6.99 -3.91
N ARG A 719 -4.13 -8.05 -3.72
CA ARG A 719 -2.73 -7.96 -3.28
C ARG A 719 -1.88 -7.12 -4.22
N SER A 720 -2.02 -7.31 -5.53
CA SER A 720 -1.32 -6.50 -6.53
C SER A 720 -1.73 -5.03 -6.48
N LEU A 721 -3.04 -4.74 -6.45
CA LEU A 721 -3.58 -3.37 -6.39
C LEU A 721 -3.07 -2.60 -5.16
N ILE A 722 -3.09 -3.24 -3.98
CA ILE A 722 -2.64 -2.62 -2.73
C ILE A 722 -1.13 -2.39 -2.75
N SER A 723 -0.35 -3.41 -3.09
CA SER A 723 1.11 -3.34 -3.02
C SER A 723 1.71 -2.35 -4.03
N GLN A 724 1.25 -2.37 -5.28
CA GLN A 724 1.70 -1.40 -6.30
C GLN A 724 1.36 0.06 -5.93
N ASN A 725 0.37 0.26 -5.05
CA ASN A 725 -0.08 1.58 -4.62
C ASN A 725 0.15 1.83 -3.11
N TYR A 726 1.04 1.05 -2.48
CA TYR A 726 1.28 1.09 -1.04
C TYR A 726 1.62 2.49 -0.54
N GLY A 727 2.43 3.26 -1.29
CA GLY A 727 2.77 4.65 -0.93
C GLY A 727 1.54 5.55 -0.71
N LYS A 728 0.45 5.32 -1.43
CA LYS A 728 -0.83 6.05 -1.32
C LYS A 728 -1.77 5.42 -0.29
N LEU A 729 -1.73 4.09 -0.14
CA LEU A 729 -2.66 3.32 0.67
C LEU A 729 -2.17 3.05 2.11
N LYS A 730 -0.88 3.23 2.41
CA LYS A 730 -0.26 2.90 3.71
C LYS A 730 -0.94 3.54 4.92
N ASN A 731 -1.55 4.71 4.73
CA ASN A 731 -2.23 5.45 5.78
C ASN A 731 -3.75 5.27 5.74
N VAL A 732 -4.28 4.48 4.81
CA VAL A 732 -5.73 4.26 4.64
C VAL A 732 -6.20 3.16 5.59
N PHE A 733 -5.45 2.07 5.68
CA PHE A 733 -5.75 0.93 6.55
C PHE A 733 -5.08 1.08 7.92
N LYS A 734 -5.79 0.70 8.99
CA LYS A 734 -5.31 0.66 10.39
C LYS A 734 -5.78 -0.63 11.05
N ASN A 735 -5.22 -0.95 12.22
CA ASN A 735 -5.55 -2.19 12.95
C ASN A 735 -5.33 -3.46 12.12
N ASN A 736 -4.30 -3.44 11.27
CA ASN A 736 -3.91 -4.59 10.47
C ASN A 736 -3.54 -5.78 11.37
N SER A 737 -3.76 -6.99 10.88
CA SER A 737 -3.33 -8.19 11.59
C SER A 737 -1.80 -8.32 11.58
N GLU A 738 -1.28 -9.21 12.44
CA GLU A 738 0.15 -9.53 12.46
C GLU A 738 0.58 -10.32 11.21
N GLU A 739 -0.37 -10.89 10.46
CA GLU A 739 -0.10 -11.64 9.23
C GLU A 739 0.41 -10.73 8.12
N ILE A 740 1.48 -11.18 7.45
CA ILE A 740 2.06 -10.50 6.30
C ILE A 740 1.21 -10.81 5.06
N PHE A 741 0.66 -9.76 4.46
CA PHE A 741 -0.05 -9.83 3.18
C PHE A 741 0.87 -9.63 1.99
N ASP A 742 1.96 -8.87 2.12
CA ASP A 742 2.97 -8.79 1.06
C ASP A 742 4.29 -8.22 1.58
N THR A 743 5.38 -8.49 0.86
CA THR A 743 6.69 -7.87 1.13
C THR A 743 7.20 -7.21 -0.14
N LEU A 744 7.17 -5.89 -0.19
CA LEU A 744 7.69 -5.08 -1.29
C LEU A 744 9.18 -4.79 -1.08
N ASN A 745 10.02 -5.21 -2.00
CA ASN A 745 11.45 -4.91 -1.96
C ASN A 745 11.70 -3.51 -2.54
N LYS A 746 11.87 -2.50 -1.68
CA LYS A 746 12.26 -1.16 -2.15
C LYS A 746 13.78 -1.05 -2.16
N THR A 747 14.36 -1.00 -3.35
CA THR A 747 15.79 -0.73 -3.50
C THR A 747 16.01 0.78 -3.51
N GLN A 748 16.79 1.28 -2.56
CA GLN A 748 17.29 2.65 -2.54
C GLN A 748 18.76 2.65 -2.95
N PHE A 749 19.10 3.51 -3.89
CA PHE A 749 20.45 3.71 -4.40
C PHE A 749 20.89 5.12 -4.02
N ASP A 750 22.07 5.26 -3.42
CA ASP A 750 22.58 6.57 -3.02
C ASP A 750 24.11 6.63 -3.12
N MET A 751 24.63 7.84 -3.28
CA MET A 751 26.05 8.13 -3.25
C MET A 751 26.43 8.81 -1.96
N ASP A 752 27.51 8.35 -1.34
CA ASP A 752 28.03 9.05 -0.17
C ASP A 752 28.66 10.39 -0.58
N GLY A 753 28.39 11.42 0.22
CA GLY A 753 28.65 12.82 -0.10
C GLY A 753 30.13 13.17 -0.32
N HIS A 754 30.34 14.25 -1.09
CA HIS A 754 31.59 14.92 -1.51
C HIS A 754 32.83 14.03 -1.76
N SER A 755 33.30 14.00 -3.02
CA SER A 755 34.64 13.47 -3.33
C SER A 755 35.68 14.36 -2.64
N ASP A 756 36.28 13.89 -1.56
CA ASP A 756 37.46 14.50 -0.96
C ASP A 756 38.69 14.20 -1.83
N ILE A 757 38.66 14.64 -3.09
CA ILE A 757 39.89 14.77 -3.87
C ILE A 757 40.62 15.96 -3.26
N VAL A 758 41.46 15.66 -2.26
CA VAL A 758 42.34 16.63 -1.64
C VAL A 758 43.17 17.28 -2.75
N LEU A 759 42.95 18.57 -3.00
CA LEU A 759 43.65 19.33 -4.05
C LEU A 759 45.18 19.29 -3.89
N ASN A 760 45.64 19.05 -2.66
CA ASN A 760 47.05 19.03 -2.32
C ASN A 760 47.77 17.94 -3.13
N ASN A 761 48.75 18.37 -3.93
CA ASN A 761 49.62 17.57 -4.79
C ASN A 761 49.08 17.14 -6.16
N LEU A 762 47.96 17.71 -6.65
CA LEU A 762 47.54 17.50 -8.04
C LEU A 762 48.39 18.25 -9.07
N ILE A 763 49.06 19.34 -8.66
CA ILE A 763 49.93 20.13 -9.54
C ILE A 763 51.34 20.15 -8.94
N GLN A 764 52.34 19.70 -9.69
CA GLN A 764 53.74 19.73 -9.26
C GLN A 764 54.58 20.60 -10.19
N MET A 765 55.30 21.58 -9.65
CA MET A 765 56.28 22.37 -10.42
C MET A 765 57.67 21.70 -10.38
N LYS A 766 58.32 21.58 -11.53
CA LYS A 766 59.67 21.04 -11.73
C LYS A 766 60.47 21.90 -12.71
N ASN A 767 61.79 21.69 -12.74
CA ASN A 767 62.71 22.26 -13.73
C ASN A 767 62.64 23.79 -13.85
N TRP A 768 62.35 24.49 -12.75
CA TRP A 768 62.36 25.96 -12.72
C TRP A 768 63.76 26.48 -13.03
N LYS A 769 63.88 27.35 -14.04
CA LYS A 769 65.17 27.95 -14.41
C LYS A 769 65.03 29.31 -15.09
N ILE A 770 66.02 30.16 -14.87
CA ILE A 770 66.21 31.43 -15.59
C ILE A 770 66.85 31.12 -16.94
N VAL A 771 66.27 31.63 -18.02
CA VAL A 771 66.76 31.39 -19.39
C VAL A 771 67.43 32.61 -20.00
N LYS A 772 67.01 33.82 -19.65
CA LYS A 772 67.61 35.07 -20.14
C LYS A 772 67.40 36.22 -19.15
#